data_AF-A0AAU2VHM3-F1
#
_entry.id   AF-A0AAU2VHM3-F1
#
_cell.length_a   1.000
_cell.length_b   1.000
_cell.length_c   1.000
_cell.angle_alpha   90.00
_cell.angle_beta   90.00
_cell.angle_gamma   90.00
#
_symmetry.space_group_name_H-M   'P 1'
#
loop_
_entity.id
_entity.type
_entity.pdbx_description
1 polymer ?
#
loop_
_entity_poly.entity_id
_entity_poly.type
_entity_poly.pdbx_seq_one_letter_code
_entity_poly.pdbx_strand_id
1 'polypeptide(L)'
;MRGVDRSNGAPPAHGPVLYAVRPVTEVPRWALLERELFAALDKAWRLFSDRYTEGDGRLVFRDRLGVGLDGRDGVDDFYEPFFNWPTLYLLGGSADLLPAARRHWRGVTAQLTEMNMLADGYERGYDWFHQGEGLLLFYGLCLADPADPELRRLATRFADLYLPDGPNYDPVHRIVRAPHNGAEGPRWGFADEDAFFPWSLALRPYGLPLDGIDGVTHFDELAADPERARAYGRAMWDRMGRGDTLVNLAATGLAANACLLTGEDRYADWVAAYTGAWQERLAGRDVLPDNVGLDGTVGGHLDGRWYGGHYGWSWPHGLSSVASGALVGATNAAFLTGEAGYLDLARNPLDAVLRQSEQRRPDERGTLGERWDPHLRSMTAERTLMVPQRHNDSGWFDHTVMPTQLPMALWHFSREESDRERLELLRAGSGWDWSAVHTQRIKDEAGHEEPWYEFLHGRNPDFPERMLSSALESSAERVAAIESDPLDPATGPDALGIHHWQHLNPVVTEALLQLTTGSPQILYNGGLTHLHLRYHDATERRPGLPSDTAALVTDIRPGNTVVELVNTGPAARSVLVQAGAFAEHLIQTARVDEGPPVPVDGPYCRVELPAATRLRLTLTMSVRGARAACASPWETA
;
A
#
# COMPACT_ATOMS: atom_id res chain seq x y z
N MET A 1 -8.03 50.00 -9.87
CA MET A 1 -9.27 49.85 -9.10
C MET A 1 -10.44 49.65 -10.06
N ARG A 2 -10.85 48.41 -10.30
CA ARG A 2 -12.17 48.06 -10.84
C ARG A 2 -12.71 46.91 -9.99
N GLY A 3 -13.97 47.04 -9.62
CA GLY A 3 -14.58 46.44 -8.43
C GLY A 3 -14.60 44.92 -8.40
N VAL A 4 -14.42 44.41 -7.18
CA VAL A 4 -14.75 43.05 -6.78
C VAL A 4 -16.28 42.96 -6.78
N ASP A 5 -16.83 42.22 -7.73
CA ASP A 5 -18.21 41.77 -7.66
C ASP A 5 -18.34 40.76 -6.52
N ARG A 6 -18.92 41.19 -5.41
CA ARG A 6 -19.30 40.33 -4.28
C ARG A 6 -20.75 39.90 -4.49
N SER A 7 -20.98 39.05 -5.49
CA SER A 7 -22.22 38.29 -5.54
C SER A 7 -22.10 37.10 -4.58
N ASN A 8 -23.11 36.98 -3.73
CA ASN A 8 -23.25 36.00 -2.65
C ASN A 8 -23.60 34.62 -3.23
N GLY A 9 -22.77 34.11 -4.13
CA GLY A 9 -22.89 32.80 -4.74
C GLY A 9 -22.19 31.75 -3.88
N ALA A 10 -22.73 30.52 -3.88
CA ALA A 10 -21.98 29.37 -3.42
C ALA A 10 -20.59 29.37 -4.10
N PRO A 11 -19.50 29.01 -3.38
CA PRO A 11 -18.19 28.93 -4.00
C PRO A 11 -18.27 28.07 -5.27
N PRO A 12 -17.60 28.45 -6.37
CA PRO A 12 -17.57 27.63 -7.58
C PRO A 12 -17.13 26.22 -7.23
N ALA A 13 -17.76 25.20 -7.83
CA ALA A 13 -17.57 23.78 -7.48
C ALA A 13 -16.09 23.33 -7.46
N HIS A 14 -15.23 24.03 -8.21
CA HIS A 14 -13.79 23.74 -8.36
C HIS A 14 -12.88 24.81 -7.74
N GLY A 15 -13.41 25.66 -6.86
CA GLY A 15 -12.66 26.74 -6.21
C GLY A 15 -12.21 27.85 -7.18
N PRO A 16 -11.28 28.72 -6.76
CA PRO A 16 -10.78 29.81 -7.60
C PRO A 16 -9.93 29.28 -8.77
N VAL A 17 -9.94 30.04 -9.86
CA VAL A 17 -9.06 29.82 -11.01
C VAL A 17 -7.79 30.65 -10.86
N LEU A 18 -6.66 29.97 -10.82
CA LEU A 18 -5.31 30.50 -10.67
C LEU A 18 -4.59 30.43 -12.02
N TYR A 19 -3.75 31.40 -12.35
CA TYR A 19 -3.10 31.48 -13.66
C TYR A 19 -1.58 31.47 -13.51
N ALA A 20 -0.89 30.58 -14.24
CA ALA A 20 0.55 30.69 -14.43
C ALA A 20 0.86 31.86 -15.37
N VAL A 21 1.77 32.73 -14.93
CA VAL A 21 2.22 33.90 -15.71
C VAL A 21 3.73 33.87 -15.97
N ARG A 22 4.49 32.99 -15.30
CA ARG A 22 5.93 32.89 -15.49
C ARG A 22 6.24 32.01 -16.70
N PRO A 23 6.88 32.54 -17.75
CA PRO A 23 7.29 31.74 -18.88
C PRO A 23 8.41 30.78 -18.47
N VAL A 24 8.44 29.62 -19.12
CA VAL A 24 9.50 28.63 -19.02
C VAL A 24 10.51 28.92 -20.13
N THR A 25 11.60 29.62 -19.79
CA THR A 25 12.70 29.85 -20.74
C THR A 25 13.58 28.61 -20.89
N GLU A 26 13.71 27.84 -19.81
CA GLU A 26 14.36 26.54 -19.76
C GLU A 26 13.49 25.63 -18.91
N VAL A 27 13.07 24.49 -19.49
CA VAL A 27 12.25 23.51 -18.77
C VAL A 27 13.11 22.85 -17.70
N PRO A 28 12.70 22.84 -16.42
CA PRO A 28 13.45 22.14 -15.38
C PRO A 28 13.68 20.68 -15.76
N ARG A 29 14.89 20.16 -15.52
CA ARG A 29 15.24 18.80 -15.92
C ARG A 29 14.37 17.73 -15.25
N TRP A 30 14.01 17.90 -13.98
CA TRP A 30 13.06 17.01 -13.30
C TRP A 30 11.70 16.93 -14.05
N ALA A 31 11.21 18.05 -14.61
CA ALA A 31 9.93 18.06 -15.32
C ALA A 31 10.01 17.27 -16.64
N LEU A 32 11.15 17.35 -17.34
CA LEU A 32 11.40 16.54 -18.54
C LEU A 32 11.50 15.05 -18.20
N LEU A 33 12.25 14.70 -17.15
CA LEU A 33 12.40 13.32 -16.69
C LEU A 33 11.08 12.71 -16.21
N GLU A 34 10.22 13.50 -15.55
CA GLU A 34 8.88 13.05 -15.13
C GLU A 34 8.01 12.72 -16.34
N ARG A 35 8.00 13.57 -17.38
CA ARG A 35 7.28 13.29 -18.63
C ARG A 35 7.88 12.12 -19.40
N GLU A 36 9.20 11.97 -19.38
CA GLU A 36 9.91 10.83 -19.96
C GLU A 36 9.51 9.53 -19.25
N LEU A 37 9.44 9.53 -17.92
CA LEU A 37 9.00 8.38 -17.14
C LEU A 37 7.57 7.98 -17.49
N PHE A 38 6.61 8.92 -17.53
CA PHE A 38 5.25 8.60 -17.99
C PHE A 38 5.23 7.94 -19.39
N ALA A 39 6.05 8.43 -20.32
CA ALA A 39 6.14 7.88 -21.67
C ALA A 39 6.83 6.50 -21.72
N ALA A 40 7.84 6.27 -20.89
CA ALA A 40 8.51 4.99 -20.77
C ALA A 40 7.56 3.93 -20.19
N LEU A 41 6.86 4.29 -19.10
CA LEU A 41 5.87 3.42 -18.46
C LEU A 41 4.72 3.09 -19.41
N ASP A 42 4.24 4.03 -20.23
CA ASP A 42 3.18 3.77 -21.22
C ASP A 42 3.56 2.69 -22.24
N LYS A 43 4.84 2.64 -22.65
CA LYS A 43 5.34 1.58 -23.53
C LYS A 43 5.52 0.27 -22.78
N ALA A 44 6.05 0.35 -21.57
CA ALA A 44 6.45 -0.82 -20.81
C ALA A 44 5.25 -1.67 -20.36
N TRP A 45 4.15 -1.05 -19.89
CA TRP A 45 2.96 -1.81 -19.51
C TRP A 45 2.33 -2.53 -20.71
N ARG A 46 2.38 -1.92 -21.91
CA ARG A 46 1.88 -2.54 -23.16
C ARG A 46 2.70 -3.75 -23.54
N LEU A 47 4.03 -3.64 -23.49
CA LEU A 47 4.94 -4.75 -23.72
C LEU A 47 4.65 -5.93 -22.77
N PHE A 48 4.45 -5.63 -21.48
CA PHE A 48 4.10 -6.65 -20.49
C PHE A 48 2.75 -7.30 -20.82
N SER A 49 1.71 -6.48 -21.06
CA SER A 49 0.37 -6.95 -21.42
C SER A 49 0.41 -7.86 -22.65
N ASP A 50 1.05 -7.42 -23.73
CA ASP A 50 1.12 -8.15 -24.99
C ASP A 50 1.85 -9.50 -24.88
N ARG A 51 2.83 -9.60 -23.96
CA ARG A 51 3.62 -10.81 -23.80
C ARG A 51 3.01 -11.85 -22.86
N TYR A 52 2.44 -11.40 -21.73
CA TYR A 52 2.06 -12.30 -20.64
C TYR A 52 0.56 -12.48 -20.46
N THR A 53 -0.26 -11.85 -21.31
CA THR A 53 -1.72 -11.92 -21.18
C THR A 53 -2.39 -12.34 -22.47
N GLU A 54 -3.62 -12.83 -22.36
CA GLU A 54 -4.47 -13.14 -23.50
C GLU A 54 -5.44 -11.98 -23.81
N GLY A 55 -6.15 -12.07 -24.93
CA GLY A 55 -7.04 -11.01 -25.41
C GLY A 55 -8.21 -10.67 -24.47
N ASP A 56 -8.61 -11.59 -23.59
CA ASP A 56 -9.63 -11.35 -22.56
C ASP A 56 -9.07 -10.74 -21.26
N GLY A 57 -7.75 -10.58 -21.17
CA GLY A 57 -7.03 -10.00 -20.04
C GLY A 57 -6.49 -11.00 -19.03
N ARG A 58 -6.74 -12.31 -19.18
CA ARG A 58 -6.15 -13.33 -18.28
C ARG A 58 -4.64 -13.43 -18.48
N LEU A 59 -3.94 -13.96 -17.49
CA LEU A 59 -2.51 -14.27 -17.61
C LEU A 59 -2.32 -15.55 -18.42
N VAL A 60 -1.26 -15.63 -19.22
CA VAL A 60 -0.90 -16.87 -19.91
C VAL A 60 -0.37 -17.87 -18.89
N PHE A 61 -1.23 -18.77 -18.45
CA PHE A 61 -0.95 -19.80 -17.46
C PHE A 61 -1.61 -21.11 -17.92
N ARG A 62 -0.82 -22.17 -18.07
CA ARG A 62 -1.28 -23.49 -18.54
C ARG A 62 -1.25 -24.58 -17.47
N ASP A 63 -0.82 -24.24 -16.26
CA ASP A 63 -0.88 -25.12 -15.10
C ASP A 63 -2.19 -24.88 -14.31
N ARG A 64 -2.28 -25.37 -13.07
CA ARG A 64 -3.48 -25.26 -12.24
C ARG A 64 -3.14 -24.87 -10.79
N LEU A 65 -3.92 -23.92 -10.26
CA LEU A 65 -3.98 -23.62 -8.82
C LEU A 65 -5.05 -24.46 -8.10
N GLY A 66 -5.03 -24.43 -6.78
CA GLY A 66 -6.07 -25.04 -5.95
C GLY A 66 -5.89 -26.54 -5.73
N VAL A 67 -4.67 -27.05 -5.93
CA VAL A 67 -4.33 -28.48 -5.78
C VAL A 67 -3.13 -28.65 -4.84
N GLY A 68 -3.11 -29.73 -4.08
CA GLY A 68 -2.01 -30.07 -3.18
C GLY A 68 -2.07 -29.35 -1.82
N LEU A 69 -0.95 -29.44 -1.08
CA LEU A 69 -0.86 -29.01 0.31
C LEU A 69 -0.92 -27.49 0.50
N ASP A 70 -0.64 -26.73 -0.56
CA ASP A 70 -0.70 -25.27 -0.60
C ASP A 70 -1.84 -24.77 -1.50
N GLY A 71 -2.87 -25.62 -1.70
CA GLY A 71 -3.98 -25.35 -2.63
C GLY A 71 -4.91 -24.20 -2.21
N ARG A 72 -4.53 -23.38 -1.22
CA ARG A 72 -5.24 -22.14 -0.88
C ARG A 72 -4.52 -20.89 -1.40
N ASP A 73 -3.21 -20.97 -1.66
CA ASP A 73 -2.34 -19.84 -2.03
C ASP A 73 -2.38 -19.50 -3.53
N GLY A 74 -1.89 -18.31 -3.87
CA GLY A 74 -1.57 -17.87 -5.22
C GLY A 74 -2.62 -17.00 -5.92
N VAL A 75 -3.66 -16.56 -5.22
CA VAL A 75 -4.70 -15.68 -5.80
C VAL A 75 -4.19 -14.26 -6.01
N ASP A 76 -3.49 -13.72 -5.01
CA ASP A 76 -2.85 -12.42 -5.02
C ASP A 76 -1.84 -12.30 -6.17
N ASP A 77 -0.99 -13.31 -6.37
CA ASP A 77 0.04 -13.36 -7.41
C ASP A 77 -0.48 -13.13 -8.84
N PHE A 78 -1.77 -13.39 -9.10
CA PHE A 78 -2.39 -13.15 -10.40
C PHE A 78 -2.86 -11.69 -10.57
N TYR A 79 -3.15 -10.98 -9.47
CA TYR A 79 -3.54 -9.58 -9.49
C TYR A 79 -2.35 -8.62 -9.30
N GLU A 80 -1.35 -9.03 -8.52
CA GLU A 80 -0.14 -8.27 -8.22
C GLU A 80 0.59 -7.71 -9.46
N PRO A 81 0.70 -8.40 -10.61
CA PRO A 81 1.38 -7.84 -11.78
C PRO A 81 0.74 -6.55 -12.32
N PHE A 82 -0.49 -6.25 -11.90
CA PHE A 82 -1.27 -5.09 -12.34
C PHE A 82 -1.58 -4.11 -11.19
N PHE A 83 -1.13 -4.37 -9.96
CA PHE A 83 -1.59 -3.67 -8.75
C PHE A 83 -1.51 -2.14 -8.83
N ASN A 84 -0.44 -1.64 -9.48
CA ASN A 84 -0.09 -0.23 -9.61
C ASN A 84 -0.58 0.42 -10.92
N TRP A 85 -1.23 -0.30 -11.81
CA TRP A 85 -1.69 0.24 -13.10
C TRP A 85 -2.78 1.29 -12.93
N PRO A 86 -3.80 1.11 -12.05
CA PRO A 86 -4.75 2.18 -11.77
C PRO A 86 -4.08 3.40 -11.15
N THR A 87 -3.05 3.21 -10.31
CA THR A 87 -2.26 4.29 -9.72
C THR A 87 -1.56 5.11 -10.80
N LEU A 88 -0.91 4.47 -11.78
CA LEU A 88 -0.31 5.18 -12.91
C LEU A 88 -1.36 5.99 -13.71
N TYR A 89 -2.54 5.42 -13.95
CA TYR A 89 -3.65 6.15 -14.58
C TYR A 89 -4.08 7.38 -13.77
N LEU A 90 -4.23 7.21 -12.45
CA LEU A 90 -4.60 8.26 -11.50
C LEU A 90 -3.58 9.41 -11.43
N LEU A 91 -2.32 9.15 -11.72
CA LEU A 91 -1.23 10.14 -11.71
C LEU A 91 -1.12 10.93 -13.02
N GLY A 92 -1.63 10.40 -14.13
CA GLY A 92 -1.54 11.06 -15.45
C GLY A 92 -1.09 10.13 -16.59
N GLY A 93 -0.98 8.83 -16.35
CA GLY A 93 -0.73 7.82 -17.37
C GLY A 93 -1.80 7.80 -18.46
N SER A 94 -1.54 7.04 -19.54
CA SER A 94 -2.40 7.00 -20.73
C SER A 94 -3.86 6.66 -20.41
N ALA A 95 -4.79 7.26 -21.16
CA ALA A 95 -6.22 6.98 -21.03
C ALA A 95 -6.56 5.51 -21.34
N ASP A 96 -5.74 4.82 -22.14
CA ASP A 96 -5.91 3.40 -22.46
C ASP A 96 -5.68 2.48 -21.26
N LEU A 97 -4.98 2.97 -20.23
CA LEU A 97 -4.53 2.15 -19.11
C LEU A 97 -5.70 1.74 -18.19
N LEU A 98 -6.69 2.60 -17.99
CA LEU A 98 -7.88 2.25 -17.20
C LEU A 98 -8.70 1.11 -17.86
N PRO A 99 -9.06 1.19 -19.16
CA PRO A 99 -9.64 0.05 -19.87
C PRO A 99 -8.78 -1.22 -19.81
N ALA A 100 -7.45 -1.11 -19.91
CA ALA A 100 -6.54 -2.25 -19.82
C ALA A 100 -6.57 -2.88 -18.42
N ALA A 101 -6.41 -2.10 -17.35
CA ALA A 101 -6.48 -2.58 -15.97
C ALA A 101 -7.83 -3.25 -15.67
N ARG A 102 -8.95 -2.70 -16.15
CA ARG A 102 -10.27 -3.32 -16.02
C ARG A 102 -10.39 -4.65 -16.78
N ARG A 103 -9.80 -4.73 -17.98
CA ARG A 103 -9.75 -5.98 -18.76
C ARG A 103 -8.97 -7.05 -17.99
N HIS A 104 -7.81 -6.71 -17.45
CA HIS A 104 -7.00 -7.64 -16.66
C HIS A 104 -7.69 -8.07 -15.36
N TRP A 105 -8.31 -7.14 -14.62
CA TRP A 105 -9.14 -7.49 -13.45
C TRP A 105 -10.20 -8.54 -13.81
N ARG A 106 -10.98 -8.31 -14.88
CA ARG A 106 -12.03 -9.26 -15.30
C ARG A 106 -11.47 -10.59 -15.80
N GLY A 107 -10.42 -10.56 -16.63
CA GLY A 107 -9.81 -11.76 -17.19
C GLY A 107 -9.18 -12.65 -16.12
N VAL A 108 -8.42 -12.05 -15.20
CA VAL A 108 -7.85 -12.75 -14.04
C VAL A 108 -8.93 -13.27 -13.10
N THR A 109 -9.96 -12.46 -12.79
CA THR A 109 -11.09 -12.91 -11.95
C THR A 109 -11.78 -14.13 -12.57
N ALA A 110 -12.02 -14.11 -13.88
CA ALA A 110 -12.61 -15.24 -14.60
C ALA A 110 -11.69 -16.47 -14.56
N GLN A 111 -10.40 -16.30 -14.83
CA GLN A 111 -9.39 -17.36 -14.80
C GLN A 111 -9.30 -18.04 -13.41
N LEU A 112 -9.22 -17.26 -12.34
CA LEU A 112 -9.18 -17.80 -10.98
C LEU A 112 -10.52 -18.44 -10.56
N THR A 113 -11.65 -17.95 -11.08
CA THR A 113 -12.97 -18.58 -10.90
C THR A 113 -13.02 -19.95 -11.60
N GLU A 114 -12.50 -20.06 -12.83
CA GLU A 114 -12.39 -21.33 -13.57
C GLU A 114 -11.52 -22.35 -12.82
N MET A 115 -10.49 -21.89 -12.10
CA MET A 115 -9.64 -22.73 -11.25
C MET A 115 -10.23 -23.02 -9.85
N ASN A 116 -11.44 -22.55 -9.56
CA ASN A 116 -12.11 -22.70 -8.27
C ASN A 116 -11.36 -22.05 -7.09
N MET A 117 -10.59 -20.99 -7.37
CA MET A 117 -9.92 -20.19 -6.34
C MET A 117 -10.82 -19.06 -5.83
N LEU A 118 -11.74 -18.58 -6.67
CA LEU A 118 -12.72 -17.55 -6.31
C LEU A 118 -14.14 -18.13 -6.24
N ALA A 119 -14.94 -17.61 -5.33
CA ALA A 119 -16.39 -17.77 -5.31
C ALA A 119 -17.04 -16.39 -5.44
N ASP A 120 -18.01 -16.27 -6.35
CA ASP A 120 -18.68 -15.02 -6.70
C ASP A 120 -17.73 -13.87 -7.09
N GLY A 121 -16.50 -14.14 -7.50
CA GLY A 121 -15.49 -13.13 -7.86
C GLY A 121 -14.70 -12.56 -6.68
N TYR A 122 -14.78 -13.19 -5.51
CA TYR A 122 -13.87 -12.94 -4.38
C TYR A 122 -13.14 -14.24 -4.00
N GLU A 123 -11.99 -14.10 -3.36
CA GLU A 123 -11.21 -15.26 -2.92
C GLU A 123 -12.00 -16.14 -1.95
N ARG A 124 -11.97 -17.47 -2.15
CA ARG A 124 -12.70 -18.42 -1.28
C ARG A 124 -12.21 -18.35 0.15
N GLY A 125 -10.91 -18.19 0.35
CA GLY A 125 -10.33 -17.69 1.59
C GLY A 125 -8.88 -18.12 1.80
N TYR A 126 -8.04 -17.13 2.03
CA TYR A 126 -6.63 -17.25 2.42
C TYR A 126 -6.34 -16.21 3.51
N ASP A 127 -5.10 -15.94 3.86
CA ASP A 127 -4.80 -14.92 4.89
C ASP A 127 -4.91 -13.49 4.35
N TRP A 128 -5.09 -12.53 5.26
CA TRP A 128 -5.25 -11.12 4.93
C TRP A 128 -3.94 -10.40 4.57
N PHE A 129 -2.78 -11.00 4.85
CA PHE A 129 -1.51 -10.45 4.39
C PHE A 129 -1.44 -10.50 2.86
N HIS A 130 -1.84 -11.62 2.24
CA HIS A 130 -1.89 -11.80 0.78
C HIS A 130 -3.18 -11.24 0.14
N GLN A 131 -4.36 -11.45 0.74
CA GLN A 131 -5.59 -10.84 0.20
C GLN A 131 -5.46 -9.32 0.07
N GLY A 132 -4.78 -8.67 1.02
CA GLY A 132 -4.47 -7.25 0.94
C GLY A 132 -3.65 -6.88 -0.30
N GLU A 133 -2.63 -7.67 -0.64
CA GLU A 133 -1.78 -7.47 -1.82
C GLU A 133 -2.60 -7.58 -3.12
N GLY A 134 -3.40 -8.64 -3.25
CA GLY A 134 -4.26 -8.86 -4.41
C GLY A 134 -5.37 -7.79 -4.60
N LEU A 135 -5.81 -7.13 -3.52
CA LEU A 135 -6.87 -6.13 -3.55
C LEU A 135 -6.43 -4.72 -3.94
N LEU A 136 -5.12 -4.44 -4.02
CA LEU A 136 -4.62 -3.13 -4.42
C LEU A 136 -5.12 -2.71 -5.82
N LEU A 137 -5.13 -3.64 -6.79
CA LEU A 137 -5.69 -3.40 -8.13
C LEU A 137 -7.17 -2.98 -8.03
N PHE A 138 -7.95 -3.67 -7.20
CA PHE A 138 -9.36 -3.38 -7.00
C PHE A 138 -9.60 -2.01 -6.38
N TYR A 139 -8.88 -1.67 -5.30
CA TYR A 139 -8.97 -0.34 -4.67
C TYR A 139 -8.57 0.78 -5.63
N GLY A 140 -7.50 0.58 -6.40
CA GLY A 140 -7.07 1.52 -7.42
C GLY A 140 -8.12 1.73 -8.52
N LEU A 141 -8.78 0.66 -8.98
CA LEU A 141 -9.88 0.74 -9.95
C LEU A 141 -11.08 1.50 -9.39
N CYS A 142 -11.47 1.25 -8.15
CA CYS A 142 -12.53 1.99 -7.46
C CYS A 142 -12.24 3.49 -7.39
N LEU A 143 -10.99 3.88 -7.13
CA LEU A 143 -10.58 5.28 -7.08
C LEU A 143 -10.48 5.94 -8.47
N ALA A 144 -10.13 5.16 -9.48
CA ALA A 144 -10.00 5.61 -10.87
C ALA A 144 -11.36 5.83 -11.56
N ASP A 145 -12.36 5.01 -11.23
CA ASP A 145 -13.71 5.07 -11.79
C ASP A 145 -14.78 4.82 -10.71
N PRO A 146 -15.00 5.77 -9.79
CA PRO A 146 -15.91 5.59 -8.64
C PRO A 146 -17.38 5.39 -9.03
N ALA A 147 -17.74 5.78 -10.26
CA ALA A 147 -19.10 5.68 -10.77
C ALA A 147 -19.43 4.27 -11.33
N ASP A 148 -18.42 3.40 -11.49
CA ASP A 148 -18.60 2.10 -12.11
C ASP A 148 -19.56 1.21 -11.28
N PRO A 149 -20.70 0.78 -11.85
CA PRO A 149 -21.71 0.04 -11.10
C PRO A 149 -21.27 -1.38 -10.73
N GLU A 150 -20.36 -1.98 -11.50
CA GLU A 150 -19.79 -3.28 -11.16
C GLU A 150 -18.88 -3.13 -9.95
N LEU A 151 -17.91 -2.20 -9.99
CA LEU A 151 -16.98 -1.98 -8.89
C LEU A 151 -17.69 -1.62 -7.58
N ARG A 152 -18.71 -0.76 -7.62
CA ARG A 152 -19.52 -0.43 -6.44
C ARG A 152 -20.23 -1.65 -5.87
N ARG A 153 -20.86 -2.47 -6.71
CA ARG A 153 -21.51 -3.72 -6.28
C ARG A 153 -20.51 -4.73 -5.69
N LEU A 154 -19.31 -4.83 -6.27
CA LEU A 154 -18.24 -5.66 -5.73
C LEU A 154 -17.79 -5.15 -4.36
N ALA A 155 -17.58 -3.84 -4.21
CA ALA A 155 -17.13 -3.21 -2.96
C ALA A 155 -18.11 -3.47 -1.81
N THR A 156 -19.42 -3.26 -2.03
CA THR A 156 -20.43 -3.55 -1.00
C THR A 156 -20.45 -5.01 -0.63
N ARG A 157 -20.47 -5.91 -1.63
CA ARG A 157 -20.57 -7.35 -1.40
C ARG A 157 -19.34 -7.89 -0.66
N PHE A 158 -18.13 -7.46 -1.01
CA PHE A 158 -16.92 -7.91 -0.33
C PHE A 158 -16.89 -7.41 1.11
N ALA A 159 -17.28 -6.16 1.37
CA ALA A 159 -17.38 -5.62 2.72
C ALA A 159 -18.46 -6.33 3.57
N ASP A 160 -19.61 -6.66 2.97
CA ASP A 160 -20.72 -7.38 3.63
C ASP A 160 -20.33 -8.76 4.16
N LEU A 161 -19.23 -9.35 3.67
CA LEU A 161 -18.71 -10.62 4.21
C LEU A 161 -18.19 -10.50 5.66
N TYR A 162 -17.83 -9.29 6.08
CA TYR A 162 -17.19 -9.01 7.37
C TYR A 162 -18.07 -8.22 8.34
N LEU A 163 -19.19 -7.67 7.88
CA LEU A 163 -20.16 -7.00 8.75
C LEU A 163 -20.80 -8.00 9.76
N PRO A 164 -21.55 -7.53 10.77
CA PRO A 164 -22.18 -8.40 11.79
C PRO A 164 -23.00 -9.57 11.28
N ASP A 165 -23.64 -9.43 10.11
CA ASP A 165 -24.43 -10.49 9.46
C ASP A 165 -23.60 -11.36 8.50
N GLY A 166 -22.33 -11.01 8.30
CA GLY A 166 -21.40 -11.66 7.39
C GLY A 166 -20.83 -12.97 7.95
N PRO A 167 -20.43 -13.91 7.08
CA PRO A 167 -19.94 -15.21 7.48
C PRO A 167 -18.54 -15.19 8.11
N ASN A 168 -17.75 -14.11 8.00
CA ASN A 168 -16.38 -14.06 8.54
C ASN A 168 -16.29 -13.50 9.95
N TYR A 169 -17.27 -12.71 10.39
CA TYR A 169 -17.18 -11.94 11.62
C TYR A 169 -18.07 -12.51 12.73
N ASP A 170 -17.60 -12.44 13.97
CA ASP A 170 -18.37 -12.69 15.19
C ASP A 170 -18.60 -11.36 15.91
N PRO A 171 -19.84 -10.83 15.94
CA PRO A 171 -20.13 -9.56 16.57
C PRO A 171 -20.12 -9.61 18.11
N VAL A 172 -20.18 -10.79 18.72
CA VAL A 172 -20.16 -10.93 20.19
C VAL A 172 -18.75 -10.71 20.71
N HIS A 173 -17.77 -11.42 20.14
CA HIS A 173 -16.37 -11.32 20.55
C HIS A 173 -15.59 -10.27 19.73
N ARG A 174 -16.22 -9.70 18.69
CA ARG A 174 -15.63 -8.72 17.76
C ARG A 174 -14.33 -9.25 17.15
N ILE A 175 -14.44 -10.39 16.48
CA ILE A 175 -13.31 -11.08 15.83
C ILE A 175 -13.66 -11.49 14.40
N VAL A 176 -12.65 -11.51 13.53
CA VAL A 176 -12.67 -12.35 12.33
C VAL A 176 -12.35 -13.78 12.77
N ARG A 177 -13.18 -14.74 12.34
CA ARG A 177 -13.27 -16.06 12.99
C ARG A 177 -12.09 -17.00 12.72
N ALA A 178 -11.36 -16.79 11.62
CA ALA A 178 -10.23 -17.61 11.23
C ALA A 178 -9.15 -16.78 10.54
N PRO A 179 -7.87 -17.20 10.58
CA PRO A 179 -6.81 -16.54 9.80
C PRO A 179 -7.06 -16.66 8.30
N HIS A 180 -7.50 -17.82 7.81
CA HIS A 180 -7.95 -17.97 6.43
C HIS A 180 -9.46 -17.76 6.36
N ASN A 181 -9.89 -16.78 5.57
CA ASN A 181 -11.30 -16.39 5.49
C ASN A 181 -11.59 -15.71 4.15
N GLY A 182 -12.85 -15.70 3.71
CA GLY A 182 -13.18 -15.12 2.41
C GLY A 182 -14.63 -15.29 2.01
N ALA A 183 -14.89 -15.50 0.72
CA ALA A 183 -16.23 -15.60 0.14
C ALA A 183 -17.08 -16.71 0.77
N GLU A 184 -16.44 -17.78 1.26
CA GLU A 184 -17.13 -18.93 1.85
C GLU A 184 -17.17 -18.92 3.40
N GLY A 185 -16.80 -17.80 4.01
CA GLY A 185 -16.68 -17.71 5.46
C GLY A 185 -15.29 -18.12 5.98
N PRO A 186 -15.17 -18.38 7.30
CA PRO A 186 -13.93 -18.84 7.91
C PRO A 186 -13.54 -20.22 7.36
N ARG A 187 -12.29 -20.33 6.89
CA ARG A 187 -11.68 -21.60 6.49
C ARG A 187 -10.71 -22.04 7.58
N TRP A 188 -11.15 -23.01 8.37
CA TRP A 188 -10.36 -23.54 9.47
C TRP A 188 -9.06 -24.19 8.99
N GLY A 189 -8.00 -24.05 9.78
CA GLY A 189 -6.69 -24.59 9.46
C GLY A 189 -6.00 -23.90 8.29
N PHE A 190 -5.03 -24.58 7.70
CA PHE A 190 -4.23 -24.10 6.56
C PHE A 190 -4.44 -24.91 5.28
N ALA A 191 -5.13 -26.05 5.36
CA ALA A 191 -5.45 -26.92 4.22
C ALA A 191 -6.88 -27.44 4.35
N ASP A 192 -7.50 -27.91 3.26
CA ASP A 192 -8.84 -28.53 3.34
C ASP A 192 -8.77 -30.05 3.58
N GLU A 193 -7.58 -30.65 3.44
CA GLU A 193 -7.33 -32.08 3.54
C GLU A 193 -6.63 -32.44 4.86
N ASP A 194 -5.47 -33.09 4.81
CA ASP A 194 -4.71 -33.50 5.99
C ASP A 194 -3.96 -32.30 6.59
N ALA A 195 -3.99 -32.20 7.91
CA ALA A 195 -3.22 -31.21 8.67
C ALA A 195 -1.75 -31.61 8.64
N PHE A 196 -1.09 -31.26 7.53
CA PHE A 196 0.30 -31.48 7.27
C PHE A 196 1.00 -30.13 7.28
N PHE A 197 2.15 -30.04 7.95
CA PHE A 197 2.92 -28.81 7.86
C PHE A 197 3.53 -28.68 6.46
N PRO A 198 3.03 -27.77 5.61
CA PRO A 198 3.33 -27.78 4.20
C PRO A 198 4.68 -27.09 4.01
N TRP A 199 5.70 -27.83 3.60
CA TRP A 199 6.97 -27.19 3.27
C TRP A 199 7.24 -27.18 1.78
N SER A 200 7.04 -25.99 1.21
CA SER A 200 8.00 -25.42 0.26
C SER A 200 9.30 -25.12 0.99
N LEU A 201 10.45 -25.41 0.37
CA LEU A 201 11.77 -25.04 0.88
C LEU A 201 11.94 -23.51 1.01
N ALA A 202 11.11 -22.72 0.34
CA ALA A 202 11.12 -21.26 0.39
C ALA A 202 10.89 -20.70 1.80
N LEU A 203 10.20 -21.45 2.67
CA LEU A 203 9.86 -21.00 4.01
C LEU A 203 10.91 -21.39 5.07
N ARG A 204 11.94 -22.16 4.67
CA ARG A 204 13.06 -22.57 5.54
C ARG A 204 13.76 -21.43 6.27
N PRO A 205 14.00 -20.25 5.65
CA PRO A 205 14.61 -19.12 6.34
C PRO A 205 13.81 -18.61 7.55
N TYR A 206 12.49 -18.81 7.59
CA TYR A 206 11.64 -18.32 8.67
C TYR A 206 11.64 -19.24 9.90
N GLY A 207 12.20 -20.45 9.81
CA GLY A 207 12.23 -21.38 10.92
C GLY A 207 10.86 -21.97 11.26
N LEU A 208 10.62 -22.26 12.54
CA LEU A 208 9.44 -22.96 13.03
C LEU A 208 8.31 -21.98 13.43
N PRO A 209 7.05 -22.20 13.00
CA PRO A 209 5.91 -21.35 13.37
C PRO A 209 5.51 -21.41 14.86
N LEU A 210 5.65 -22.59 15.46
CA LEU A 210 5.31 -22.88 16.85
C LEU A 210 6.55 -23.32 17.63
N ASP A 211 6.71 -22.73 18.81
CA ASP A 211 7.64 -23.17 19.84
C ASP A 211 7.02 -24.26 20.75
N GLY A 212 7.89 -24.96 21.48
CA GLY A 212 7.47 -25.85 22.57
C GLY A 212 6.76 -27.12 22.13
N ILE A 213 7.01 -27.59 20.91
CA ILE A 213 6.57 -28.90 20.45
C ILE A 213 7.71 -29.91 20.68
N ASP A 214 7.48 -30.86 21.59
CA ASP A 214 8.47 -31.84 22.01
C ASP A 214 9.11 -32.58 20.82
N GLY A 215 10.44 -32.57 20.77
CA GLY A 215 11.20 -33.29 19.74
C GLY A 215 11.25 -32.60 18.36
N VAL A 216 10.83 -31.34 18.26
CA VAL A 216 10.97 -30.51 17.06
C VAL A 216 11.69 -29.22 17.41
N THR A 217 12.91 -29.05 16.89
CA THR A 217 13.73 -27.87 17.15
C THR A 217 14.19 -27.15 15.88
N HIS A 218 14.06 -27.80 14.71
CA HIS A 218 14.47 -27.21 13.45
C HIS A 218 13.57 -27.64 12.28
N PHE A 219 13.42 -26.76 11.29
CA PHE A 219 12.70 -27.00 10.03
C PHE A 219 13.05 -28.35 9.39
N ASP A 220 14.36 -28.63 9.29
CA ASP A 220 14.88 -29.81 8.59
C ASP A 220 14.44 -31.13 9.24
N GLU A 221 14.11 -31.14 10.54
CA GLU A 221 13.58 -32.32 11.23
C GLU A 221 12.15 -32.65 10.76
N LEU A 222 11.35 -31.62 10.46
CA LEU A 222 10.00 -31.79 9.90
C LEU A 222 10.09 -32.22 8.43
N ALA A 223 11.00 -31.63 7.65
CA ALA A 223 11.21 -31.99 6.26
C ALA A 223 11.68 -33.45 6.07
N ALA A 224 12.44 -33.99 7.03
CA ALA A 224 12.97 -35.35 6.99
C ALA A 224 11.99 -36.44 7.47
N ASP A 225 10.91 -36.08 8.18
CA ASP A 225 10.01 -37.03 8.84
C ASP A 225 8.53 -36.64 8.61
N PRO A 226 7.85 -37.28 7.62
CA PRO A 226 6.46 -36.97 7.30
C PRO A 226 5.48 -37.17 8.46
N GLU A 227 5.70 -38.13 9.37
CA GLU A 227 4.82 -38.33 10.52
C GLU A 227 4.97 -37.17 11.52
N ARG A 228 6.20 -36.71 11.72
CA ARG A 228 6.49 -35.52 12.54
C ARG A 228 5.90 -34.26 11.92
N ALA A 229 6.01 -34.09 10.61
CA ALA A 229 5.37 -32.98 9.88
C ALA A 229 3.85 -32.98 10.02
N ARG A 230 3.19 -34.15 9.99
CA ARG A 230 1.75 -34.27 10.30
C ARG A 230 1.41 -33.93 11.74
N ALA A 231 2.21 -34.43 12.70
CA ALA A 231 1.98 -34.11 14.11
C ALA A 231 2.11 -32.60 14.37
N TYR A 232 3.11 -31.96 13.77
CA TYR A 232 3.31 -30.53 13.83
C TYR A 232 2.20 -29.75 13.11
N GLY A 233 1.80 -30.19 11.92
CA GLY A 233 0.69 -29.60 11.16
C GLY A 233 -0.63 -29.62 11.93
N ARG A 234 -0.93 -30.70 12.67
CA ARG A 234 -2.08 -30.76 13.59
C ARG A 234 -1.98 -29.75 14.71
N ALA A 235 -0.80 -29.58 15.31
CA ALA A 235 -0.61 -28.55 16.34
C ALA A 235 -0.81 -27.13 15.78
N MET A 236 -0.32 -26.85 14.58
CA MET A 236 -0.59 -25.59 13.88
C MET A 236 -2.07 -25.39 13.60
N TRP A 237 -2.75 -26.43 13.12
CA TRP A 237 -4.19 -26.38 12.90
C TRP A 237 -4.95 -25.97 14.16
N ASP A 238 -4.65 -26.62 15.29
CA ASP A 238 -5.37 -26.41 16.54
C ASP A 238 -5.05 -25.06 17.20
N ARG A 239 -3.80 -24.59 17.07
CA ARG A 239 -3.30 -23.39 17.77
C ARG A 239 -3.38 -22.12 16.94
N MET A 240 -3.14 -22.21 15.64
CA MET A 240 -3.04 -21.06 14.73
C MET A 240 -4.13 -21.05 13.66
N GLY A 241 -4.80 -22.18 13.39
CA GLY A 241 -5.77 -22.32 12.29
C GLY A 241 -7.20 -21.81 12.60
N ARG A 242 -7.41 -21.11 13.71
CA ARG A 242 -8.73 -20.64 14.17
C ARG A 242 -8.59 -19.45 15.10
N GLY A 243 -9.66 -18.65 15.20
CA GLY A 243 -9.62 -17.39 15.91
C GLY A 243 -9.08 -16.26 15.03
N ASP A 244 -8.95 -15.09 15.63
CA ASP A 244 -8.49 -13.90 14.94
C ASP A 244 -6.97 -13.79 14.93
N THR A 245 -6.44 -13.15 13.90
CA THR A 245 -5.03 -12.77 13.79
C THR A 245 -4.93 -11.32 13.41
N LEU A 246 -3.90 -10.62 13.89
CA LEU A 246 -3.80 -9.17 13.74
C LEU A 246 -3.80 -8.72 12.26
N VAL A 247 -3.27 -9.55 11.36
CA VAL A 247 -3.27 -9.25 9.91
C VAL A 247 -4.67 -9.10 9.33
N ASN A 248 -5.70 -9.69 9.95
CA ASN A 248 -7.10 -9.50 9.54
C ASN A 248 -7.58 -8.04 9.67
N LEU A 249 -6.86 -7.16 10.37
CA LEU A 249 -7.13 -5.72 10.34
C LEU A 249 -7.08 -5.13 8.92
N ALA A 250 -6.35 -5.75 7.98
CA ALA A 250 -6.37 -5.33 6.58
C ALA A 250 -7.77 -5.46 5.93
N ALA A 251 -8.66 -6.31 6.47
CA ALA A 251 -10.06 -6.43 6.04
C ALA A 251 -10.84 -5.12 6.16
N THR A 252 -10.42 -4.23 7.06
CA THR A 252 -10.99 -2.88 7.18
C THR A 252 -10.91 -2.08 5.88
N GLY A 253 -9.95 -2.40 5.00
CA GLY A 253 -9.82 -1.77 3.68
C GLY A 253 -11.05 -1.98 2.78
N LEU A 254 -11.68 -3.17 2.84
CA LEU A 254 -12.91 -3.43 2.08
C LEU A 254 -14.06 -2.55 2.55
N ALA A 255 -14.29 -2.50 3.87
CA ALA A 255 -15.34 -1.69 4.47
C ALA A 255 -15.08 -0.19 4.28
N ALA A 256 -13.84 0.26 4.42
CA ALA A 256 -13.47 1.64 4.15
C ALA A 256 -13.69 2.02 2.68
N ASN A 257 -13.30 1.17 1.73
CA ASN A 257 -13.57 1.40 0.31
C ASN A 257 -15.09 1.46 0.01
N ALA A 258 -15.88 0.54 0.58
CA ALA A 258 -17.34 0.56 0.45
C ALA A 258 -17.95 1.83 1.05
N CYS A 259 -17.51 2.24 2.24
CA CYS A 259 -17.91 3.49 2.89
C CYS A 259 -17.65 4.70 1.99
N LEU A 260 -16.47 4.77 1.37
CA LEU A 260 -16.09 5.89 0.51
C LEU A 260 -16.91 5.95 -0.78
N LEU A 261 -17.33 4.80 -1.32
CA LEU A 261 -18.12 4.69 -2.56
C LEU A 261 -19.64 4.85 -2.35
N THR A 262 -20.17 4.49 -1.19
CA THR A 262 -21.62 4.53 -0.93
C THR A 262 -22.04 5.61 0.07
N GLY A 263 -21.14 6.04 0.95
CA GLY A 263 -21.43 6.96 2.05
C GLY A 263 -22.24 6.33 3.19
N GLU A 264 -22.42 5.00 3.22
CA GLU A 264 -23.17 4.32 4.28
C GLU A 264 -22.35 4.16 5.56
N ASP A 265 -22.88 4.69 6.67
CA ASP A 265 -22.18 4.73 7.95
C ASP A 265 -21.95 3.33 8.56
N ARG A 266 -22.74 2.31 8.18
CA ARG A 266 -22.60 0.92 8.68
C ARG A 266 -21.20 0.33 8.49
N TYR A 267 -20.52 0.72 7.42
CA TYR A 267 -19.15 0.26 7.16
C TYR A 267 -18.15 0.96 8.08
N ALA A 268 -18.28 2.28 8.29
CA ALA A 268 -17.46 3.03 9.22
C ALA A 268 -17.66 2.54 10.67
N ASP A 269 -18.90 2.25 11.06
CA ASP A 269 -19.25 1.69 12.37
C ASP A 269 -18.54 0.34 12.61
N TRP A 270 -18.51 -0.53 11.60
CA TRP A 270 -17.81 -1.81 11.72
C TRP A 270 -16.29 -1.64 11.79
N VAL A 271 -15.69 -0.77 10.97
CA VAL A 271 -14.25 -0.47 11.03
C VAL A 271 -13.87 0.04 12.43
N ALA A 272 -14.66 0.96 12.99
CA ALA A 272 -14.46 1.48 14.34
C ALA A 272 -14.59 0.38 15.40
N ALA A 273 -15.66 -0.42 15.34
CA ALA A 273 -15.92 -1.48 16.31
C ALA A 273 -14.83 -2.57 16.29
N TYR A 274 -14.39 -2.99 15.10
CA TYR A 274 -13.39 -4.05 14.95
C TYR A 274 -12.00 -3.57 15.33
N THR A 275 -11.57 -2.40 14.84
CA THR A 275 -10.27 -1.81 15.19
C THR A 275 -10.21 -1.46 16.68
N GLY A 276 -11.30 -0.92 17.24
CA GLY A 276 -11.42 -0.63 18.67
C GLY A 276 -11.28 -1.87 19.54
N ALA A 277 -11.79 -3.04 19.10
CA ALA A 277 -11.59 -4.29 19.81
C ALA A 277 -10.10 -4.67 19.92
N TRP A 278 -9.28 -4.37 18.90
CA TRP A 278 -7.82 -4.56 18.98
C TRP A 278 -7.14 -3.55 19.90
N GLN A 279 -7.60 -2.29 19.95
CA GLN A 279 -7.12 -1.33 20.95
C GLN A 279 -7.43 -1.77 22.37
N GLU A 280 -8.62 -2.29 22.63
CA GLU A 280 -9.00 -2.84 23.94
C GLU A 280 -8.13 -4.04 24.32
N ARG A 281 -7.75 -4.88 23.35
CA ARG A 281 -6.83 -6.01 23.58
C ARG A 281 -5.41 -5.55 23.88
N LEU A 282 -4.96 -4.46 23.25
CA LEU A 282 -3.69 -3.80 23.57
C LEU A 282 -3.72 -3.13 24.95
N ALA A 283 -4.87 -2.63 25.40
CA ALA A 283 -4.97 -1.92 26.68
C ALA A 283 -4.44 -2.78 27.85
N GLY A 284 -3.50 -2.20 28.61
CA GLY A 284 -2.82 -2.88 29.73
C GLY A 284 -1.71 -3.87 29.31
N ARG A 285 -1.29 -3.87 28.03
CA ARG A 285 -0.15 -4.63 27.51
C ARG A 285 0.90 -3.70 26.94
N ASP A 286 2.15 -4.14 26.98
CA ASP A 286 3.29 -3.40 26.43
C ASP A 286 3.38 -3.51 24.90
N VAL A 287 2.89 -4.62 24.35
CA VAL A 287 2.97 -4.98 22.94
C VAL A 287 1.59 -5.45 22.45
N LEU A 288 1.23 -5.01 21.25
CA LEU A 288 0.03 -5.40 20.54
C LEU A 288 0.02 -6.92 20.34
N PRO A 289 -0.98 -7.65 20.88
CA PRO A 289 -1.13 -9.06 20.61
C PRO A 289 -1.35 -9.33 19.12
N ASP A 290 -0.92 -10.50 18.64
CA ASP A 290 -1.11 -10.91 17.24
C ASP A 290 -2.24 -11.93 17.02
N ASN A 291 -2.87 -12.41 18.10
CA ASN A 291 -3.85 -13.48 18.05
C ASN A 291 -4.94 -13.37 19.13
N VAL A 292 -6.12 -13.90 18.80
CA VAL A 292 -7.29 -13.94 19.68
C VAL A 292 -8.06 -15.25 19.48
N GLY A 293 -8.43 -15.91 20.57
CA GLY A 293 -9.28 -17.11 20.56
C GLY A 293 -10.71 -16.83 20.08
N LEU A 294 -11.46 -17.90 19.83
CA LEU A 294 -12.87 -17.81 19.38
C LEU A 294 -13.80 -17.22 20.46
N ASP A 295 -13.34 -17.18 21.70
CA ASP A 295 -14.01 -16.58 22.87
C ASP A 295 -13.58 -15.12 23.11
N GLY A 296 -12.77 -14.54 22.21
CA GLY A 296 -12.23 -13.20 22.36
C GLY A 296 -11.00 -13.09 23.28
N THR A 297 -10.52 -14.20 23.83
CA THR A 297 -9.35 -14.21 24.73
C THR A 297 -8.04 -14.15 23.95
N VAL A 298 -7.21 -13.13 24.21
CA VAL A 298 -5.84 -13.05 23.67
C VAL A 298 -5.04 -14.30 24.07
N GLY A 299 -4.41 -14.97 23.12
CA GLY A 299 -3.65 -16.19 23.39
C GLY A 299 -4.51 -17.43 23.66
N GLY A 300 -5.83 -17.38 23.43
CA GLY A 300 -6.77 -18.44 23.81
C GLY A 300 -6.43 -19.83 23.25
N HIS A 301 -5.85 -19.89 22.05
CA HIS A 301 -5.39 -21.15 21.42
C HIS A 301 -3.87 -21.36 21.48
N LEU A 302 -3.13 -20.44 22.10
CA LEU A 302 -1.66 -20.41 22.14
C LEU A 302 -1.12 -20.46 23.58
N ASP A 303 -1.86 -21.13 24.47
CA ASP A 303 -1.54 -21.30 25.89
C ASP A 303 -1.31 -19.96 26.62
N GLY A 304 -2.08 -18.93 26.26
CA GLY A 304 -2.01 -17.59 26.84
C GLY A 304 -0.92 -16.69 26.26
N ARG A 305 -0.16 -17.14 25.24
CA ARG A 305 0.81 -16.29 24.55
C ARG A 305 0.10 -15.22 23.72
N TRP A 306 0.49 -13.96 23.94
CA TRP A 306 -0.01 -12.83 23.15
C TRP A 306 0.56 -12.78 21.72
N TYR A 307 1.56 -13.62 21.44
CA TYR A 307 2.18 -13.81 20.14
C TYR A 307 1.99 -15.23 19.61
N GLY A 308 2.30 -15.44 18.33
CA GLY A 308 2.31 -16.75 17.68
C GLY A 308 1.14 -16.98 16.72
N GLY A 309 0.33 -15.96 16.46
CA GLY A 309 -0.68 -15.98 15.40
C GLY A 309 -0.08 -16.17 14.01
N HIS A 310 -0.90 -16.61 13.06
CA HIS A 310 -0.49 -16.71 11.66
C HIS A 310 -0.14 -15.32 11.09
N TYR A 311 1.02 -15.21 10.43
CA TYR A 311 1.63 -13.92 10.04
C TYR A 311 1.79 -12.94 11.21
N GLY A 312 1.90 -13.47 12.43
CA GLY A 312 2.13 -12.72 13.67
C GLY A 312 3.61 -12.51 13.97
N TRP A 313 3.89 -12.15 15.23
CA TRP A 313 5.23 -11.81 15.73
C TRP A 313 6.24 -12.95 15.60
N SER A 314 5.81 -14.22 15.65
CA SER A 314 6.73 -15.35 15.62
C SER A 314 7.09 -15.80 14.20
N TRP A 315 6.12 -15.77 13.27
CA TRP A 315 6.29 -16.37 11.95
C TRP A 315 5.23 -15.89 10.93
N PRO A 316 5.58 -15.75 9.63
CA PRO A 316 6.94 -15.84 9.09
C PRO A 316 7.69 -14.50 9.19
N HIS A 317 6.98 -13.36 9.22
CA HIS A 317 7.60 -12.05 8.99
C HIS A 317 7.61 -11.09 10.19
N GLY A 318 6.83 -11.36 11.24
CA GLY A 318 6.78 -10.53 12.44
C GLY A 318 6.39 -9.08 12.16
N LEU A 319 7.28 -8.14 12.48
CA LEU A 319 7.06 -6.69 12.38
C LEU A 319 6.46 -6.27 11.05
N SER A 320 6.92 -6.81 9.92
CA SER A 320 6.41 -6.39 8.60
C SER A 320 4.92 -6.67 8.46
N SER A 321 4.45 -7.85 8.85
CA SER A 321 3.03 -8.22 8.75
C SER A 321 2.19 -7.57 9.85
N VAL A 322 2.69 -7.59 11.08
CA VAL A 322 2.02 -7.02 12.25
C VAL A 322 1.82 -5.51 12.08
N ALA A 323 2.88 -4.78 11.71
CA ALA A 323 2.79 -3.34 11.55
C ALA A 323 1.97 -2.94 10.31
N SER A 324 2.05 -3.67 9.20
CA SER A 324 1.20 -3.42 8.03
C SER A 324 -0.29 -3.55 8.38
N GLY A 325 -0.71 -4.67 9.00
CA GLY A 325 -2.11 -4.87 9.42
C GLY A 325 -2.57 -3.83 10.43
N ALA A 326 -1.75 -3.55 11.45
CA ALA A 326 -2.05 -2.53 12.45
C ALA A 326 -2.19 -1.13 11.84
N LEU A 327 -1.31 -0.77 10.90
CA LEU A 327 -1.32 0.52 10.24
C LEU A 327 -2.55 0.67 9.34
N VAL A 328 -2.88 -0.32 8.52
CA VAL A 328 -4.09 -0.31 7.66
C VAL A 328 -5.36 -0.14 8.51
N GLY A 329 -5.52 -0.96 9.56
CA GLY A 329 -6.66 -0.86 10.47
C GLY A 329 -6.76 0.50 11.16
N ALA A 330 -5.64 0.98 11.72
CA ALA A 330 -5.57 2.25 12.41
C ALA A 330 -5.87 3.44 11.50
N THR A 331 -5.30 3.49 10.30
CA THR A 331 -5.52 4.58 9.35
C THR A 331 -6.95 4.57 8.84
N ASN A 332 -7.54 3.41 8.54
CA ASN A 332 -8.93 3.30 8.13
C ASN A 332 -9.89 3.79 9.23
N ALA A 333 -9.69 3.35 10.48
CA ALA A 333 -10.51 3.79 11.60
C ALA A 333 -10.37 5.28 11.88
N ALA A 334 -9.14 5.81 11.98
CA ALA A 334 -8.89 7.23 12.18
C ALA A 334 -9.45 8.07 11.01
N PHE A 335 -9.37 7.57 9.79
CA PHE A 335 -9.85 8.26 8.59
C PHE A 335 -11.36 8.40 8.55
N LEU A 336 -12.10 7.33 8.88
CA LEU A 336 -13.57 7.33 8.81
C LEU A 336 -14.23 7.97 10.03
N THR A 337 -13.60 7.88 11.21
CA THR A 337 -14.16 8.40 12.47
C THR A 337 -13.68 9.81 12.80
N GLY A 338 -12.51 10.20 12.30
CA GLY A 338 -11.80 11.42 12.73
C GLY A 338 -11.07 11.29 14.07
N GLU A 339 -11.06 10.10 14.70
CA GLU A 339 -10.43 9.88 16.00
C GLU A 339 -8.96 9.46 15.84
N ALA A 340 -8.03 10.36 16.14
CA ALA A 340 -6.59 10.09 16.05
C ALA A 340 -6.10 8.99 17.01
N GLY A 341 -6.87 8.67 18.06
CA GLY A 341 -6.52 7.63 19.04
C GLY A 341 -6.32 6.25 18.43
N TYR A 342 -6.99 5.93 17.31
CA TYR A 342 -6.76 4.67 16.59
C TYR A 342 -5.31 4.48 16.13
N LEU A 343 -4.58 5.58 15.86
CA LEU A 343 -3.18 5.53 15.41
C LEU A 343 -2.22 4.97 16.45
N ASP A 344 -2.60 4.92 17.72
CA ASP A 344 -1.80 4.28 18.77
C ASP A 344 -1.62 2.77 18.53
N LEU A 345 -2.58 2.15 17.83
CA LEU A 345 -2.47 0.75 17.40
C LEU A 345 -1.32 0.55 16.42
N ALA A 346 -1.08 1.52 15.52
CA ALA A 346 0.02 1.49 14.56
C ALA A 346 1.36 1.91 15.19
N ARG A 347 1.34 2.84 16.16
CA ARG A 347 2.55 3.28 16.88
C ARG A 347 3.14 2.17 17.74
N ASN A 348 2.29 1.41 18.43
CA ASN A 348 2.73 0.39 19.38
C ASN A 348 3.74 -0.63 18.81
N PRO A 349 3.49 -1.33 17.69
CA PRO A 349 4.46 -2.30 17.17
C PRO A 349 5.79 -1.65 16.77
N LEU A 350 5.76 -0.42 16.24
CA LEU A 350 6.97 0.33 15.89
C LEU A 350 7.78 0.69 17.14
N ASP A 351 7.11 1.20 18.18
CA ASP A 351 7.76 1.55 19.44
C ASP A 351 8.30 0.34 20.19
N ALA A 352 7.56 -0.78 20.14
CA ALA A 352 7.95 -2.03 20.79
C ALA A 352 9.32 -2.51 20.30
N VAL A 353 9.52 -2.53 18.98
CA VAL A 353 10.79 -2.97 18.38
C VAL A 353 11.89 -1.90 18.47
N LEU A 354 11.55 -0.61 18.40
CA LEU A 354 12.51 0.49 18.58
C LEU A 354 13.11 0.51 19.99
N ARG A 355 12.32 0.15 21.02
CA ARG A 355 12.84 -0.03 22.40
C ARG A 355 13.89 -1.15 22.51
N GLN A 356 13.92 -2.08 21.56
CA GLN A 356 14.88 -3.18 21.49
C GLN A 356 15.95 -2.95 20.41
N SER A 357 16.03 -1.73 19.87
CA SER A 357 16.96 -1.43 18.79
C SER A 357 18.42 -1.47 19.23
N GLU A 358 19.30 -1.94 18.36
CA GLU A 358 20.72 -2.09 18.64
C GLU A 358 21.60 -1.70 17.44
N GLN A 359 22.80 -1.19 17.72
CA GLN A 359 23.81 -0.93 16.69
C GLN A 359 24.53 -2.23 16.30
N ARG A 360 24.26 -2.74 15.09
CA ARG A 360 24.73 -4.03 14.60
C ARG A 360 25.52 -3.90 13.31
N ARG A 361 26.43 -4.83 13.07
CA ARG A 361 27.17 -4.92 11.80
C ARG A 361 26.29 -5.52 10.71
N PRO A 362 26.53 -5.21 9.42
CA PRO A 362 25.76 -5.75 8.31
C PRO A 362 25.70 -7.29 8.23
N ASP A 363 26.76 -7.97 8.70
CA ASP A 363 26.87 -9.43 8.75
C ASP A 363 26.14 -10.06 9.95
N GLU A 364 25.65 -9.25 10.89
CA GLU A 364 24.84 -9.66 12.04
C GLU A 364 23.32 -9.59 11.74
N ARG A 365 22.92 -9.35 10.49
CA ARG A 365 21.52 -9.21 10.07
C ARG A 365 20.75 -10.53 10.12
N GLY A 366 19.45 -10.41 10.37
CA GLY A 366 18.48 -11.48 10.36
C GLY A 366 18.04 -11.94 8.97
N THR A 367 17.10 -12.87 8.95
CA THR A 367 16.61 -13.61 7.78
C THR A 367 15.80 -12.76 6.81
N LEU A 368 15.25 -11.62 7.26
CA LEU A 368 14.50 -10.66 6.43
C LEU A 368 15.38 -9.50 5.90
N GLY A 369 16.71 -9.70 5.91
CA GLY A 369 17.68 -8.65 5.61
C GLY A 369 18.00 -8.44 4.13
N GLU A 370 17.72 -9.39 3.24
CA GLU A 370 18.17 -9.34 1.85
C GLU A 370 17.64 -8.13 1.08
N ARG A 371 16.41 -7.68 1.34
CA ARG A 371 15.87 -6.45 0.70
C ARG A 371 16.65 -5.18 1.05
N TRP A 372 17.43 -5.20 2.15
CA TRP A 372 18.22 -4.07 2.62
C TRP A 372 19.67 -4.08 2.13
N ASP A 373 20.04 -5.08 1.32
CA ASP A 373 21.35 -5.22 0.74
C ASP A 373 21.89 -3.93 0.06
N PRO A 374 21.11 -3.18 -0.74
CA PRO A 374 21.58 -1.91 -1.31
C PRO A 374 22.02 -0.89 -0.25
N HIS A 375 21.25 -0.74 0.83
CA HIS A 375 21.55 0.16 1.96
C HIS A 375 22.76 -0.33 2.75
N LEU A 376 22.81 -1.62 3.07
CA LEU A 376 23.91 -2.21 3.84
C LEU A 376 25.24 -2.16 3.08
N ARG A 377 25.21 -2.25 1.74
CA ARG A 377 26.40 -2.07 0.89
C ARG A 377 26.87 -0.62 0.81
N SER A 378 25.99 0.36 1.00
CA SER A 378 26.30 1.79 0.95
C SER A 378 26.70 2.38 2.30
N MET A 379 26.74 1.56 3.36
CA MET A 379 27.15 1.98 4.69
C MET A 379 28.56 2.57 4.68
N THR A 380 28.70 3.69 5.40
CA THR A 380 30.00 4.34 5.66
C THR A 380 30.48 4.07 7.10
N ALA A 381 29.57 3.68 7.99
CA ALA A 381 29.86 3.25 9.35
C ALA A 381 30.00 1.73 9.46
N GLU A 382 30.70 1.26 10.49
CA GLU A 382 30.84 -0.18 10.78
C GLU A 382 29.54 -0.82 11.28
N ARG A 383 28.65 -0.02 11.88
CA ARG A 383 27.40 -0.46 12.50
C ARG A 383 26.24 0.44 12.07
N THR A 384 25.04 -0.12 12.09
CA THR A 384 23.79 0.57 11.84
C THR A 384 22.73 0.11 12.83
N LEU A 385 21.74 0.97 13.10
CA LEU A 385 20.58 0.61 13.91
C LEU A 385 19.79 -0.52 13.24
N MET A 386 19.54 -1.58 13.98
CA MET A 386 18.66 -2.68 13.60
C MET A 386 17.65 -2.92 14.72
N VAL A 387 16.47 -3.42 14.37
CA VAL A 387 15.40 -3.77 15.30
C VAL A 387 15.06 -5.26 15.16
N PRO A 388 14.64 -5.95 16.23
CA PRO A 388 14.14 -7.31 16.10
C PRO A 388 12.90 -7.31 15.21
N GLN A 389 12.83 -8.24 14.27
CA GLN A 389 11.63 -8.42 13.45
C GLN A 389 10.63 -9.34 14.13
N ARG A 390 11.08 -10.26 14.99
CA ARG A 390 10.24 -11.35 15.48
C ARG A 390 10.37 -11.56 16.99
N HIS A 391 9.37 -12.20 17.58
CA HIS A 391 9.31 -12.55 19.00
C HIS A 391 8.82 -13.99 19.18
N ASN A 392 9.45 -14.74 20.08
CA ASN A 392 9.04 -16.09 20.45
C ASN A 392 9.32 -16.39 21.94
N ASP A 393 9.29 -17.65 22.38
CA ASP A 393 9.53 -18.04 23.78
C ASP A 393 10.95 -17.64 24.28
N SER A 394 11.90 -17.39 23.37
CA SER A 394 13.25 -16.90 23.69
C SER A 394 13.38 -15.37 23.73
N GLY A 395 12.29 -14.64 23.47
CA GLY A 395 12.25 -13.18 23.42
C GLY A 395 12.36 -12.61 22.00
N TRP A 396 12.84 -11.37 21.89
CA TRP A 396 13.03 -10.66 20.62
C TRP A 396 14.23 -11.19 19.85
N PHE A 397 14.05 -11.49 18.56
CA PHE A 397 15.09 -12.03 17.70
C PHE A 397 14.96 -11.52 16.25
N ASP A 398 15.83 -12.04 15.38
CA ASP A 398 15.83 -11.73 13.94
C ASP A 398 16.06 -10.24 13.63
N HIS A 399 17.16 -9.68 14.15
CA HIS A 399 17.44 -8.24 14.05
C HIS A 399 17.80 -7.84 12.62
N THR A 400 17.09 -6.88 12.04
CA THR A 400 17.40 -6.31 10.73
C THR A 400 17.02 -4.83 10.66
N VAL A 401 17.24 -4.19 9.52
CA VAL A 401 16.80 -2.82 9.26
C VAL A 401 15.28 -2.72 9.36
N MET A 402 14.80 -1.76 10.13
CA MET A 402 13.37 -1.45 10.23
C MET A 402 12.86 -0.93 8.88
N PRO A 403 11.76 -1.46 8.32
CA PRO A 403 11.22 -0.95 7.06
C PRO A 403 10.72 0.48 7.21
N THR A 404 11.46 1.44 6.63
CA THR A 404 11.18 2.88 6.77
C THR A 404 9.79 3.26 6.22
N GLN A 405 9.24 2.47 5.28
CA GLN A 405 7.85 2.57 4.80
C GLN A 405 6.81 2.65 5.92
N LEU A 406 6.97 1.86 6.98
CA LEU A 406 5.99 1.77 8.07
C LEU A 406 5.89 3.08 8.88
N PRO A 407 6.98 3.61 9.48
CA PRO A 407 6.93 4.90 10.16
C PRO A 407 6.72 6.06 9.19
N MET A 408 7.16 5.96 7.93
CA MET A 408 6.91 6.99 6.92
C MET A 408 5.42 7.13 6.60
N ALA A 409 4.73 6.02 6.36
CA ALA A 409 3.29 6.01 6.11
C ALA A 409 2.50 6.51 7.33
N LEU A 410 2.91 6.13 8.54
CA LEU A 410 2.31 6.64 9.78
C LEU A 410 2.49 8.16 9.92
N TRP A 411 3.72 8.68 9.78
CA TRP A 411 3.98 10.12 9.84
C TRP A 411 3.28 10.89 8.71
N HIS A 412 3.27 10.32 7.50
CA HIS A 412 2.56 10.91 6.37
C HIS A 412 1.06 11.04 6.67
N PHE A 413 0.47 10.00 7.24
CA PHE A 413 -0.93 10.03 7.63
C PHE A 413 -1.16 11.00 8.79
N SER A 414 -0.53 10.80 9.95
CA SER A 414 -0.83 11.54 11.18
C SER A 414 -0.45 13.02 11.10
N ARG A 415 0.68 13.32 10.46
CA ARG A 415 1.40 14.60 10.52
C ARG A 415 1.80 15.04 11.93
N GLU A 416 1.86 14.11 12.88
CA GLU A 416 2.24 14.39 14.26
C GLU A 416 3.76 14.39 14.46
N GLU A 417 4.21 15.24 15.39
CA GLU A 417 5.62 15.39 15.73
C GLU A 417 6.21 14.10 16.32
N SER A 418 5.45 13.37 17.15
CA SER A 418 5.88 12.10 17.74
C SER A 418 6.19 11.03 16.67
N ASP A 419 5.42 11.02 15.57
CA ASP A 419 5.66 10.11 14.45
C ASP A 419 6.86 10.55 13.61
N ARG A 420 7.14 11.86 13.54
CA ARG A 420 8.37 12.40 12.96
C ARG A 420 9.60 12.04 13.78
N GLU A 421 9.51 12.07 15.11
CA GLU A 421 10.60 11.72 16.02
C GLU A 421 11.09 10.27 15.82
N ARG A 422 10.18 9.33 15.47
CA ARG A 422 10.55 7.95 15.10
C ARG A 422 11.45 7.92 13.86
N LEU A 423 11.13 8.71 12.83
CA LEU A 423 11.96 8.84 11.63
C LEU A 423 13.31 9.48 11.95
N GLU A 424 13.34 10.51 12.80
CA GLU A 424 14.60 11.14 13.22
C GLU A 424 15.48 10.19 14.04
N LEU A 425 14.89 9.29 14.85
CA LEU A 425 15.61 8.24 15.56
C LEU A 425 16.27 7.25 14.59
N LEU A 426 15.52 6.78 13.59
CA LEU A 426 16.05 5.90 12.55
C LEU A 426 17.17 6.60 11.78
N ARG A 427 16.93 7.84 11.34
CA ARG A 427 17.89 8.66 10.62
C ARG A 427 19.20 8.85 11.38
N ALA A 428 19.12 9.17 12.68
CA ALA A 428 20.30 9.33 13.52
C ALA A 428 21.03 8.00 13.80
N GLY A 429 20.31 6.88 13.75
CA GLY A 429 20.84 5.55 14.01
C GLY A 429 21.39 4.82 12.77
N SER A 430 21.02 5.23 11.56
CA SER A 430 21.46 4.60 10.31
C SER A 430 22.95 4.81 10.03
N GLY A 431 23.60 3.75 9.54
CA GLY A 431 25.02 3.75 9.16
C GLY A 431 25.30 4.17 7.72
N TRP A 432 24.29 4.66 6.99
CA TRP A 432 24.35 5.08 5.59
C TRP A 432 23.79 6.50 5.39
N ASP A 433 24.02 7.06 4.21
CA ASP A 433 23.53 8.38 3.83
C ASP A 433 22.04 8.32 3.43
N TRP A 434 21.16 8.86 4.27
CA TRP A 434 19.72 8.96 3.99
C TRP A 434 19.37 9.78 2.75
N SER A 435 20.29 10.59 2.21
CA SER A 435 20.07 11.35 0.97
C SER A 435 20.37 10.54 -0.30
N ALA A 436 20.93 9.33 -0.17
CA ALA A 436 21.30 8.49 -1.29
C ALA A 436 20.07 7.92 -2.00
N VAL A 437 20.12 7.89 -3.33
CA VAL A 437 19.14 7.20 -4.18
C VAL A 437 19.85 6.01 -4.79
N HIS A 438 19.29 4.82 -4.62
CA HIS A 438 19.81 3.57 -5.16
C HIS A 438 18.89 3.10 -6.29
N THR A 439 19.43 2.60 -7.40
CA THR A 439 18.58 1.93 -8.39
C THR A 439 18.13 0.59 -7.82
N GLN A 440 16.87 0.52 -7.40
CA GLN A 440 16.25 -0.67 -6.83
C GLN A 440 14.74 -0.69 -7.05
N ARG A 441 14.18 -1.90 -7.09
CA ARG A 441 12.75 -2.17 -6.99
C ARG A 441 12.57 -3.43 -6.16
N ILE A 442 11.90 -3.31 -5.02
CA ILE A 442 11.49 -4.46 -4.20
C ILE A 442 10.04 -4.86 -4.52
N LYS A 443 9.53 -5.94 -3.88
CA LYS A 443 8.14 -6.44 -4.04
C LYS A 443 7.13 -5.30 -3.96
N ASP A 444 7.26 -4.51 -2.89
CA ASP A 444 6.36 -3.40 -2.54
C ASP A 444 6.47 -2.18 -3.48
N GLU A 445 7.37 -2.21 -4.46
CA GLU A 445 7.68 -1.08 -5.35
C GLU A 445 8.01 0.20 -4.57
N ALA A 446 8.89 0.06 -3.57
CA ALA A 446 9.24 1.12 -2.62
C ALA A 446 10.73 1.07 -2.25
N GLY A 447 11.13 1.83 -1.22
CA GLY A 447 12.50 1.83 -0.69
C GLY A 447 13.25 3.14 -0.85
N HIS A 448 12.57 4.22 -1.23
CA HIS A 448 13.14 5.57 -1.34
C HIS A 448 12.51 6.56 -0.36
N GLU A 449 11.93 6.08 0.75
CA GLU A 449 11.32 6.93 1.77
C GLU A 449 12.33 7.89 2.41
N GLU A 450 13.54 7.40 2.68
CA GLU A 450 14.62 8.15 3.33
C GLU A 450 15.09 9.34 2.50
N PRO A 451 15.50 9.18 1.21
CA PRO A 451 15.93 10.32 0.40
C PRO A 451 14.79 11.27 0.08
N TRP A 452 13.55 10.79 -0.04
CA TRP A 452 12.36 11.62 -0.16
C TRP A 452 12.10 12.46 1.10
N TYR A 453 12.24 11.86 2.29
CA TYR A 453 12.11 12.57 3.56
C TYR A 453 13.16 13.68 3.70
N GLU A 454 14.42 13.41 3.33
CA GLU A 454 15.46 14.45 3.31
C GLU A 454 15.12 15.58 2.32
N PHE A 455 14.51 15.25 1.18
CA PHE A 455 14.09 16.25 0.19
C PHE A 455 12.99 17.18 0.72
N LEU A 456 11.95 16.62 1.34
CA LEU A 456 10.88 17.40 1.98
C LEU A 456 11.40 18.32 3.10
N HIS A 457 12.53 17.99 3.70
CA HIS A 457 13.20 18.80 4.71
C HIS A 457 14.30 19.72 4.15
N GLY A 458 14.42 19.83 2.82
CA GLY A 458 15.38 20.70 2.14
C GLY A 458 16.84 20.26 2.25
N ARG A 459 17.09 19.00 2.68
CA ARG A 459 18.42 18.42 2.85
C ARG A 459 18.87 17.58 1.65
N ASN A 460 18.00 17.41 0.66
CA ASN A 460 18.27 16.62 -0.54
C ASN A 460 17.72 17.28 -1.82
N PRO A 461 18.23 18.47 -2.24
CA PRO A 461 17.65 19.25 -3.33
C PRO A 461 17.70 18.57 -4.70
N ASP A 462 18.70 17.70 -4.94
CA ASP A 462 18.87 16.97 -6.20
C ASP A 462 18.07 15.66 -6.25
N PHE A 463 17.28 15.36 -5.21
CA PHE A 463 16.44 14.16 -5.14
C PHE A 463 15.54 13.96 -6.36
N PRO A 464 14.79 14.97 -6.86
CA PRO A 464 13.81 14.72 -7.92
C PRO A 464 14.45 14.15 -9.20
N GLU A 465 15.58 14.71 -9.64
CA GLU A 465 16.27 14.24 -10.83
C GLU A 465 16.88 12.84 -10.63
N ARG A 466 17.46 12.58 -9.46
CA ARG A 466 18.06 11.27 -9.14
C ARG A 466 16.99 10.18 -9.02
N MET A 467 15.87 10.47 -8.37
CA MET A 467 14.76 9.54 -8.21
C MET A 467 14.09 9.21 -9.54
N LEU A 468 13.83 10.21 -10.39
CA LEU A 468 13.26 9.97 -11.71
C LEU A 468 14.22 9.19 -12.62
N SER A 469 15.53 9.44 -12.54
CA SER A 469 16.53 8.67 -13.26
C SER A 469 16.57 7.21 -12.79
N SER A 470 16.53 6.97 -11.47
CA SER A 470 16.43 5.63 -10.87
C SER A 470 15.17 4.90 -11.34
N ALA A 471 14.01 5.56 -11.35
CA ALA A 471 12.76 4.96 -11.82
C ALA A 471 12.79 4.60 -13.32
N LEU A 472 13.40 5.46 -14.16
CA LEU A 472 13.61 5.17 -15.58
C LEU A 472 14.52 3.95 -15.77
N GLU A 473 15.61 3.85 -15.00
CA GLU A 473 16.53 2.72 -15.04
C GLU A 473 15.84 1.43 -14.57
N SER A 474 15.14 1.45 -13.44
CA SER A 474 14.36 0.31 -12.94
C SER A 474 13.31 -0.18 -13.96
N SER A 475 12.60 0.73 -14.63
CA SER A 475 11.65 0.35 -15.69
C SER A 475 12.37 -0.26 -16.90
N ALA A 476 13.50 0.31 -17.32
CA ALA A 476 14.31 -0.22 -18.42
C ALA A 476 14.88 -1.61 -18.10
N GLU A 477 15.32 -1.86 -16.87
CA GLU A 477 15.76 -3.19 -16.40
C GLU A 477 14.63 -4.21 -16.49
N ARG A 478 13.40 -3.83 -16.13
CA ARG A 478 12.23 -4.71 -16.28
C ARG A 478 11.92 -4.98 -17.74
N VAL A 479 11.94 -3.96 -18.61
CA VAL A 479 11.76 -4.15 -20.05
C VAL A 479 12.81 -5.12 -20.62
N ALA A 480 14.09 -4.95 -20.26
CA ALA A 480 15.15 -5.86 -20.68
C ALA A 480 14.93 -7.30 -20.16
N ALA A 481 14.48 -7.44 -18.91
CA ALA A 481 14.13 -8.74 -18.34
C ALA A 481 12.96 -9.40 -19.09
N ILE A 482 11.93 -8.62 -19.48
CA ILE A 482 10.81 -9.10 -20.29
C ILE A 482 11.27 -9.57 -21.68
N GLU A 483 12.13 -8.81 -22.33
CA GLU A 483 12.63 -9.11 -23.69
C GLU A 483 13.56 -10.34 -23.71
N SER A 484 14.29 -10.56 -22.62
CA SER A 484 15.23 -11.69 -22.46
C SER A 484 14.65 -12.88 -21.69
N ASP A 485 13.38 -12.80 -21.27
CA ASP A 485 12.73 -13.85 -20.50
C ASP A 485 12.70 -15.16 -21.31
N PRO A 486 13.36 -16.23 -20.83
CA PRO A 486 13.42 -17.51 -21.53
C PRO A 486 12.11 -18.29 -21.43
N LEU A 487 11.18 -17.87 -20.57
CA LEU A 487 9.88 -18.50 -20.42
C LEU A 487 9.12 -18.46 -21.75
N ASP A 488 8.56 -19.59 -22.15
CA ASP A 488 7.71 -19.65 -23.33
C ASP A 488 6.41 -18.89 -23.06
N PRO A 489 6.16 -17.75 -23.74
CA PRO A 489 4.96 -16.95 -23.54
C PRO A 489 3.68 -17.67 -23.99
N ALA A 490 3.76 -18.81 -24.69
CA ALA A 490 2.58 -19.64 -24.98
C ALA A 490 2.15 -20.52 -23.80
N THR A 491 3.07 -20.79 -22.86
CA THR A 491 2.88 -21.72 -21.74
C THR A 491 2.79 -20.99 -20.39
N GLY A 492 3.62 -19.98 -20.15
CA GLY A 492 3.69 -19.32 -18.85
C GLY A 492 4.42 -20.13 -17.77
N PRO A 493 4.52 -19.61 -16.53
CA PRO A 493 5.15 -20.29 -15.42
C PRO A 493 4.30 -21.48 -14.93
N ASP A 494 4.89 -22.37 -14.15
CA ASP A 494 4.16 -23.36 -13.37
C ASP A 494 3.60 -22.75 -12.08
N ALA A 495 2.80 -23.52 -11.33
CA ALA A 495 2.18 -23.04 -10.10
C ALA A 495 3.18 -22.59 -9.01
N LEU A 496 4.43 -23.09 -9.03
CA LEU A 496 5.48 -22.68 -8.08
C LEU A 496 6.21 -21.41 -8.54
N GLY A 497 6.07 -21.03 -9.81
CA GLY A 497 6.69 -19.87 -10.43
C GLY A 497 5.73 -18.69 -10.63
N ILE A 498 4.55 -18.66 -10.01
CA ILE A 498 3.52 -17.63 -10.25
C ILE A 498 3.98 -16.21 -9.88
N HIS A 499 4.93 -16.05 -8.96
CA HIS A 499 5.58 -14.77 -8.68
C HIS A 499 6.35 -14.18 -9.89
N HIS A 500 6.59 -14.94 -10.95
CA HIS A 500 7.33 -14.52 -12.16
C HIS A 500 6.79 -13.21 -12.74
N TRP A 501 5.48 -13.08 -12.85
CA TRP A 501 4.85 -11.90 -13.43
C TRP A 501 5.04 -10.65 -12.56
N GLN A 502 4.95 -10.79 -11.23
CA GLN A 502 5.19 -9.70 -10.30
C GLN A 502 6.63 -9.19 -10.38
N HIS A 503 7.60 -10.09 -10.52
CA HIS A 503 9.02 -9.74 -10.69
C HIS A 503 9.27 -8.97 -12.00
N LEU A 504 8.46 -9.22 -13.02
CA LEU A 504 8.59 -8.62 -14.35
C LEU A 504 7.70 -7.39 -14.58
N ASN A 505 6.76 -7.07 -13.68
CA ASN A 505 5.92 -5.88 -13.82
C ASN A 505 6.83 -4.63 -14.00
N PRO A 506 6.77 -3.95 -15.16
CA PRO A 506 7.68 -2.85 -15.47
C PRO A 506 7.16 -1.48 -15.04
N VAL A 507 5.95 -1.44 -14.45
CA VAL A 507 5.37 -0.21 -13.93
C VAL A 507 6.01 0.12 -12.60
N VAL A 508 6.48 1.37 -12.45
CA VAL A 508 7.02 1.93 -11.22
C VAL A 508 6.43 3.33 -11.00
N THR A 509 5.59 3.46 -9.98
CA THR A 509 4.87 4.66 -9.57
C THR A 509 5.46 5.40 -8.37
N GLU A 510 6.35 4.80 -7.58
CA GLU A 510 6.90 5.39 -6.34
C GLU A 510 7.41 6.82 -6.55
N ALA A 511 8.28 7.03 -7.54
CA ALA A 511 8.83 8.35 -7.86
C ALA A 511 7.72 9.36 -8.19
N LEU A 512 6.70 8.92 -8.93
CA LEU A 512 5.58 9.76 -9.32
C LEU A 512 4.67 10.09 -8.13
N LEU A 513 4.41 9.14 -7.22
CA LEU A 513 3.68 9.39 -5.98
C LEU A 513 4.43 10.42 -5.11
N GLN A 514 5.71 10.16 -4.84
CA GLN A 514 6.53 11.01 -3.98
C GLN A 514 6.65 12.44 -4.52
N LEU A 515 6.92 12.59 -5.81
CA LEU A 515 7.17 13.89 -6.43
C LEU A 515 5.89 14.62 -6.83
N THR A 516 4.90 13.93 -7.40
CA THR A 516 3.69 14.63 -7.86
C THR A 516 2.68 14.82 -6.74
N THR A 517 2.46 13.82 -5.88
CA THR A 517 1.39 13.90 -4.86
C THR A 517 1.89 14.28 -3.48
N GLY A 518 3.21 14.18 -3.23
CA GLY A 518 3.77 14.37 -1.90
C GLY A 518 3.42 13.22 -0.96
N SER A 519 3.35 11.99 -1.48
CA SER A 519 2.96 10.81 -0.71
C SER A 519 3.91 9.65 -0.90
N PRO A 520 4.11 8.79 0.13
CA PRO A 520 4.89 7.58 -0.01
C PRO A 520 4.17 6.58 -0.92
N GLN A 521 4.85 5.47 -1.23
CA GLN A 521 4.19 4.33 -1.86
C GLN A 521 3.02 3.83 -1.00
N ILE A 522 2.00 3.27 -1.66
CA ILE A 522 0.84 2.63 -1.02
C ILE A 522 1.33 1.44 -0.19
N LEU A 523 0.77 1.26 1.02
CA LEU A 523 1.09 0.09 1.83
C LEU A 523 0.66 -1.18 1.10
N TYR A 524 1.62 -2.04 0.80
CA TYR A 524 1.46 -3.14 -0.14
C TYR A 524 0.41 -4.18 0.32
N ASN A 525 0.32 -4.45 1.62
CA ASN A 525 -0.62 -5.43 2.18
C ASN A 525 -2.04 -4.87 2.43
N GLY A 526 -2.62 -4.19 1.44
CA GLY A 526 -4.03 -3.76 1.47
C GLY A 526 -4.29 -2.33 1.93
N GLY A 527 -3.30 -1.44 1.87
CA GLY A 527 -3.51 -0.02 2.15
C GLY A 527 -4.37 0.68 1.10
N LEU A 528 -5.26 1.56 1.55
CA LEU A 528 -5.94 2.50 0.65
C LEU A 528 -4.97 3.57 0.16
N THR A 529 -5.25 4.12 -1.03
CA THR A 529 -4.43 5.15 -1.67
C THR A 529 -4.58 6.51 -0.98
N HIS A 530 -3.84 6.74 0.11
CA HIS A 530 -3.79 8.02 0.81
C HIS A 530 -2.82 8.99 0.14
N LEU A 531 -3.35 9.88 -0.71
CA LEU A 531 -2.58 10.94 -1.37
C LEU A 531 -2.71 12.26 -0.62
N HIS A 532 -1.65 13.07 -0.59
CA HIS A 532 -1.67 14.42 -0.02
C HIS A 532 -2.25 15.43 -1.02
N LEU A 533 -1.84 15.35 -2.29
CA LEU A 533 -2.48 16.02 -3.42
C LEU A 533 -2.87 15.02 -4.51
N ARG A 534 -3.93 15.32 -5.24
CA ARG A 534 -4.34 14.58 -6.45
C ARG A 534 -4.66 15.59 -7.56
N TYR A 535 -4.43 15.20 -8.81
CA TYR A 535 -4.69 16.05 -9.96
C TYR A 535 -5.77 15.46 -10.85
N HIS A 536 -6.44 16.33 -11.60
CA HIS A 536 -7.32 15.94 -12.70
C HIS A 536 -7.06 16.83 -13.90
N ASP A 537 -7.15 16.23 -15.09
CA ASP A 537 -7.20 16.97 -16.34
C ASP A 537 -8.59 17.59 -16.47
N ALA A 538 -8.67 18.91 -16.30
CA ALA A 538 -9.94 19.61 -16.31
C ALA A 538 -10.54 19.74 -17.72
N THR A 539 -9.75 19.52 -18.77
CA THR A 539 -10.19 19.57 -20.17
C THR A 539 -10.77 18.21 -20.58
N GLU A 540 -10.00 17.15 -20.36
CA GLU A 540 -10.42 15.77 -20.69
C GLU A 540 -11.36 15.17 -19.64
N ARG A 541 -11.54 15.86 -18.50
CA ARG A 541 -12.38 15.45 -17.36
C ARG A 541 -12.05 14.03 -16.91
N ARG A 542 -10.77 13.79 -16.63
CA ARG A 542 -10.26 12.51 -16.11
C ARG A 542 -9.22 12.70 -14.99
N PRO A 543 -9.03 11.72 -14.11
CA PRO A 543 -7.94 11.75 -13.13
C PRO A 543 -6.55 11.87 -13.77
N GLY A 544 -5.62 12.46 -13.04
CA GLY A 544 -4.22 12.57 -13.40
C GLY A 544 -3.82 13.92 -13.99
N LEU A 545 -2.51 14.14 -14.08
CA LEU A 545 -1.95 15.33 -14.72
C LEU A 545 -2.30 15.34 -16.23
N PRO A 546 -2.65 16.50 -16.81
CA PRO A 546 -2.76 16.63 -18.25
C PRO A 546 -1.47 16.25 -18.98
N SER A 547 -1.60 15.96 -20.27
CA SER A 547 -0.44 15.85 -21.15
C SER A 547 0.48 17.07 -21.05
N ASP A 548 1.79 16.83 -21.17
CA ASP A 548 2.84 17.84 -21.07
C ASP A 548 2.91 18.61 -19.72
N THR A 549 2.17 18.20 -18.70
CA THR A 549 2.19 18.84 -17.37
C THR A 549 3.02 18.01 -16.40
N ALA A 550 3.92 18.66 -15.67
CA ALA A 550 4.71 18.06 -14.59
C ALA A 550 4.39 18.73 -13.25
N ALA A 551 4.51 17.97 -12.16
CA ALA A 551 4.22 18.45 -10.81
C ALA A 551 5.30 18.02 -9.80
N LEU A 552 5.80 18.96 -9.00
CA LEU A 552 6.78 18.69 -7.96
C LEU A 552 6.36 19.26 -6.61
N VAL A 553 5.97 18.39 -5.69
CA VAL A 553 5.69 18.70 -4.29
C VAL A 553 7.00 18.77 -3.52
N THR A 554 7.28 19.95 -2.98
CA THR A 554 8.52 20.25 -2.25
C THR A 554 8.32 20.38 -0.74
N ASP A 555 7.07 20.44 -0.27
CA ASP A 555 6.72 20.64 1.13
C ASP A 555 5.30 20.13 1.40
N ILE A 556 5.10 19.43 2.51
CA ILE A 556 3.82 18.83 2.94
C ILE A 556 3.51 19.09 4.42
N ARG A 557 4.15 20.10 5.04
CA ARG A 557 3.90 20.43 6.44
C ARG A 557 2.42 20.80 6.68
N PRO A 558 1.85 20.55 7.88
CA PRO A 558 0.41 20.71 8.15
C PRO A 558 -0.21 22.04 7.69
N GLY A 559 0.50 23.16 7.85
CA GLY A 559 0.02 24.49 7.44
C GLY A 559 0.59 25.02 6.12
N ASN A 560 1.45 24.25 5.45
CA ASN A 560 2.17 24.72 4.27
C ASN A 560 2.50 23.55 3.33
N THR A 561 1.75 23.46 2.23
CA THR A 561 2.06 22.59 1.10
C THR A 561 2.57 23.42 -0.06
N VAL A 562 3.65 22.98 -0.70
CA VAL A 562 4.23 23.70 -1.86
C VAL A 562 4.38 22.74 -3.02
N VAL A 563 3.75 23.08 -4.14
CA VAL A 563 3.90 22.36 -5.41
C VAL A 563 4.33 23.30 -6.52
N GLU A 564 5.23 22.85 -7.37
CA GLU A 564 5.54 23.49 -8.64
C GLU A 564 4.79 22.78 -9.77
N LEU A 565 4.11 23.55 -10.62
CA LEU A 565 3.44 23.04 -11.81
C LEU A 565 4.12 23.63 -13.05
N VAL A 566 4.42 22.78 -14.02
CA VAL A 566 5.11 23.16 -15.26
C VAL A 566 4.34 22.60 -16.44
N ASN A 567 3.96 23.47 -17.39
CA ASN A 567 3.52 23.06 -18.71
C ASN A 567 4.73 23.08 -19.66
N THR A 568 5.14 21.90 -20.10
CA THR A 568 6.28 21.65 -20.99
C THR A 568 5.89 21.71 -22.47
N GLY A 569 4.58 21.81 -22.77
CA GLY A 569 4.02 21.68 -24.10
C GLY A 569 3.64 23.01 -24.77
N PRO A 570 3.28 22.96 -26.06
CA PRO A 570 2.93 24.13 -26.87
C PRO A 570 1.45 24.56 -26.73
N ALA A 571 0.63 23.77 -26.04
CA ALA A 571 -0.79 24.05 -25.83
C ALA A 571 -1.07 24.43 -24.37
N ALA A 572 -2.11 25.23 -24.13
CA ALA A 572 -2.56 25.51 -22.77
C ALA A 572 -3.13 24.24 -22.10
N ARG A 573 -2.92 24.11 -20.79
CA ARG A 573 -3.42 23.03 -19.95
C ARG A 573 -4.23 23.61 -18.78
N SER A 574 -5.28 22.89 -18.38
CA SER A 574 -6.10 23.23 -17.21
C SER A 574 -6.05 22.05 -16.25
N VAL A 575 -5.55 22.30 -15.04
CA VAL A 575 -5.34 21.29 -14.01
C VAL A 575 -6.29 21.59 -12.85
N LEU A 576 -7.06 20.60 -12.42
CA LEU A 576 -7.74 20.68 -11.13
C LEU A 576 -6.83 20.08 -10.05
N VAL A 577 -6.45 20.89 -9.08
CA VAL A 577 -5.69 20.43 -7.91
C VAL A 577 -6.70 20.07 -6.82
N GLN A 578 -6.67 18.81 -6.40
CA GLN A 578 -7.48 18.26 -5.32
C GLN A 578 -6.62 18.01 -4.09
N ALA A 579 -7.14 18.39 -2.94
CA ALA A 579 -6.56 18.18 -1.62
C ALA A 579 -6.99 16.83 -1.05
N GLY A 580 -6.06 15.88 -0.91
CA GLY A 580 -6.38 14.50 -0.51
C GLY A 580 -6.81 13.61 -1.69
N ALA A 581 -6.73 12.29 -1.54
CA ALA A 581 -7.17 11.34 -2.56
C ALA A 581 -8.70 11.31 -2.75
N PHE A 582 -9.42 11.61 -1.68
CA PHE A 582 -10.88 11.52 -1.50
C PHE A 582 -11.51 12.89 -1.17
N ALA A 583 -10.82 13.98 -1.55
CA ALA A 583 -11.22 15.37 -1.26
C ALA A 583 -11.41 15.66 0.24
N GLU A 584 -10.72 14.92 1.10
CA GLU A 584 -10.86 14.96 2.56
C GLU A 584 -10.07 16.12 3.19
N HIS A 585 -9.08 16.68 2.49
CA HIS A 585 -8.33 17.84 2.98
C HIS A 585 -9.02 19.13 2.55
N LEU A 586 -8.90 20.19 3.35
CA LEU A 586 -9.50 21.49 3.06
C LEU A 586 -8.41 22.50 2.72
N ILE A 587 -8.42 23.05 1.51
CA ILE A 587 -7.55 24.18 1.14
C ILE A 587 -8.20 25.45 1.70
N GLN A 588 -7.48 26.12 2.60
CA GLN A 588 -7.89 27.41 3.16
C GLN A 588 -7.53 28.54 2.20
N THR A 589 -6.26 28.60 1.81
CA THR A 589 -5.77 29.60 0.86
C THR A 589 -4.80 29.00 -0.14
N ALA A 590 -4.78 29.58 -1.33
CA ALA A 590 -3.83 29.30 -2.38
C ALA A 590 -3.07 30.56 -2.78
N ARG A 591 -1.76 30.47 -2.88
CA ARG A 591 -0.88 31.56 -3.31
C ARG A 591 -0.07 31.12 -4.52
N VAL A 592 -0.15 31.89 -5.60
CA VAL A 592 0.66 31.72 -6.81
C VAL A 592 1.91 32.60 -6.69
N ASP A 593 3.08 31.97 -6.79
CA ASP A 593 4.38 32.60 -6.72
C ASP A 593 4.49 33.52 -5.47
N GLU A 594 4.95 34.76 -5.66
CA GLU A 594 5.03 35.81 -4.63
C GLU A 594 3.77 36.69 -4.57
N GLY A 595 2.67 36.25 -5.19
CA GLY A 595 1.39 36.95 -5.19
C GLY A 595 0.68 36.95 -3.83
N PRO A 596 -0.44 37.68 -3.69
CA PRO A 596 -1.27 37.59 -2.50
C PRO A 596 -1.97 36.23 -2.42
N PRO A 597 -2.16 35.66 -1.22
CA PRO A 597 -2.98 34.46 -1.05
C PRO A 597 -4.45 34.75 -1.40
N VAL A 598 -5.10 33.79 -2.04
CA VAL A 598 -6.51 33.82 -2.43
C VAL A 598 -7.28 32.79 -1.59
N PRO A 599 -8.43 33.14 -1.00
CA PRO A 599 -9.27 32.17 -0.30
C PRO A 599 -9.77 31.07 -1.24
N VAL A 600 -9.77 29.84 -0.75
CA VAL A 600 -10.30 28.66 -1.48
C VAL A 600 -11.48 28.07 -0.72
N ASP A 601 -11.30 27.81 0.58
CA ASP A 601 -12.30 27.24 1.49
C ASP A 601 -12.99 25.99 0.95
N GLY A 602 -12.23 25.10 0.32
CA GLY A 602 -12.72 23.89 -0.32
C GLY A 602 -11.59 22.92 -0.68
N PRO A 603 -11.91 21.70 -1.15
CA PRO A 603 -10.90 20.70 -1.48
C PRO A 603 -10.25 20.91 -2.85
N TYR A 604 -10.72 21.90 -3.63
CA TYR A 604 -10.31 22.10 -5.02
C TYR A 604 -9.84 23.52 -5.30
N CYS A 605 -8.82 23.66 -6.14
CA CYS A 605 -8.57 24.88 -6.90
C CYS A 605 -8.15 24.55 -8.33
N ARG A 606 -8.48 25.41 -9.30
CA ARG A 606 -8.13 25.20 -10.70
C ARG A 606 -6.91 26.03 -11.09
N VAL A 607 -5.99 25.43 -11.82
CA VAL A 607 -4.80 26.09 -12.35
C VAL A 607 -4.82 26.08 -13.88
N GLU A 608 -4.81 27.26 -14.47
CA GLU A 608 -4.57 27.46 -15.89
C GLU A 608 -3.07 27.63 -16.16
N LEU A 609 -2.53 26.75 -16.99
CA LEU A 609 -1.14 26.74 -17.42
C LEU A 609 -1.08 27.03 -18.93
N PRO A 610 -0.91 28.30 -19.36
CA PRO A 610 -0.59 28.59 -20.75
C PRO A 610 0.63 27.82 -21.25
N ALA A 611 0.78 27.72 -22.57
CA ALA A 611 1.91 27.05 -23.19
C ALA A 611 3.26 27.54 -22.63
N ALA A 612 4.17 26.61 -22.33
CA ALA A 612 5.49 26.91 -21.78
C ALA A 612 5.45 27.86 -20.57
N THR A 613 4.59 27.60 -19.59
CA THR A 613 4.54 28.36 -18.33
C THR A 613 4.73 27.46 -17.12
N ARG A 614 5.12 28.08 -16.00
CA ARG A 614 5.20 27.44 -14.70
C ARG A 614 4.63 28.33 -13.61
N LEU A 615 4.28 27.72 -12.49
CA LEU A 615 4.01 28.45 -11.25
C LEU A 615 4.48 27.65 -10.04
N ARG A 616 4.65 28.35 -8.92
CA ARG A 616 4.79 27.77 -7.59
C ARG A 616 3.47 28.03 -6.87
N LEU A 617 2.79 26.97 -6.46
CA LEU A 617 1.55 27.03 -5.71
C LEU A 617 1.85 26.72 -4.25
N THR A 618 1.62 27.68 -3.36
CA THR A 618 1.64 27.46 -1.91
C THR A 618 0.20 27.33 -1.42
N LEU A 619 -0.12 26.23 -0.75
CA LEU A 619 -1.42 25.95 -0.17
C LEU A 619 -1.31 25.93 1.36
N THR A 620 -2.21 26.65 2.03
CA THR A 620 -2.47 26.42 3.46
C THR A 620 -3.68 25.50 3.54
N MET A 621 -3.54 24.38 4.26
CA MET A 621 -4.53 23.31 4.25
C MET A 621 -4.81 22.82 5.66
N SER A 622 -6.00 22.27 5.87
CA SER A 622 -6.29 21.39 7.00
C SER A 622 -6.34 19.95 6.50
N VAL A 623 -5.44 19.10 6.99
CA VAL A 623 -5.42 17.67 6.65
C VAL A 623 -6.65 17.00 7.27
N ARG A 624 -7.41 16.26 6.47
CA ARG A 624 -8.66 15.56 6.84
C ARG A 624 -9.71 16.46 7.50
N GLY A 625 -9.87 17.68 6.98
CA GLY A 625 -10.86 18.66 7.46
C GLY A 625 -12.28 18.50 6.90
N ALA A 626 -12.48 17.64 5.91
CA ALA A 626 -13.77 17.40 5.25
C ALA A 626 -14.15 15.91 5.29
N ARG A 627 -15.44 15.62 5.07
CA ARG A 627 -15.91 14.23 4.91
C ARG A 627 -15.34 13.66 3.61
N ALA A 628 -14.59 12.57 3.73
CA ALA A 628 -14.02 11.86 2.59
C ALA A 628 -15.10 11.20 1.72
N ALA A 629 -14.89 11.22 0.40
CA ALA A 629 -15.71 10.47 -0.54
C ALA A 629 -14.88 10.04 -1.76
N CYS A 630 -15.10 8.82 -2.23
CA CYS A 630 -14.58 8.36 -3.51
C CYS A 630 -15.56 8.80 -4.61
N ALA A 631 -15.40 10.03 -5.10
CA ALA A 631 -16.29 10.64 -6.08
C ALA A 631 -15.49 11.38 -7.15
N SER A 632 -16.09 11.53 -8.33
CA SER A 632 -15.53 12.40 -9.36
C SER A 632 -15.77 13.86 -9.00
N PRO A 633 -14.78 14.76 -9.20
CA PRO A 633 -14.96 16.19 -8.96
C PRO A 633 -15.99 16.82 -9.91
N TRP A 634 -16.44 16.10 -10.94
CA TRP A 634 -17.47 16.57 -11.86
C TRP A 634 -18.87 16.02 -11.57
N GLU A 635 -19.02 15.11 -10.61
CA GLU A 635 -20.33 14.65 -10.14
C GLU A 635 -20.92 15.59 -9.07
N THR A 636 -20.07 16.41 -8.45
CA THR A 636 -20.42 17.41 -7.44
C THR A 636 -20.74 18.80 -8.03
N ALA A 637 -20.93 18.90 -9.36
CA ALA A 637 -21.17 20.17 -10.08
C ALA A 637 -22.65 20.46 -10.34
#